data_AF-A0A923I644-F1
#
_entry.id   AF-A0A923I644-F1
#
_cell.length_a   1.000
_cell.length_b   1.000
_cell.length_c   1.000
_cell.angle_alpha   90.00
_cell.angle_beta   90.00
_cell.angle_gamma   90.00
#
_symmetry.space_group_name_H-M   'P 1'
#
loop_
_entity.id
_entity.type
_entity.pdbx_description
1 polymer ?
#
loop_
_entity_poly.entity_id
_entity_poly.type
_entity_poly.pdbx_seq_one_letter_code
_entity_poly.pdbx_strand_id
1 'polypeptide(L)'
;MSVQKIAIFISSRFSEFSDFRKMIAQKLNDFPHVPIHAVELNDNGADTESPSALCMSWVKRSELMVLLVGDTYGPKIHGTELSCTHIEYRTAIEDDCETRVLPFFITSPQTNDQILQSNSSLEEFKQEVMRNQRAAMYDRPTCVEEWQSLIDSVVGAIIRTVWEIRFQENGQDSSADWEIGDEVAGIPDAELMKLNTMRAEPISELALLLKSPSAESALEIARNQRAFAADEQLREAQLALQIGERGIAEKHLREASLLRPLDPVANEWLARVLLSKGRVKAAQEATLFADRAARIYGKTDQPLRAAASLILAARAVAGVDREQAQIYAENAVEQAGWYAQTHLELARQRAYADKLPESLESLRQAFYCHPLVLDNILCDPAFEAHKEGLSTFIKDIQSKIDTPAKNICASENTIAEIFGIDSSNDRSMITNPIVSRRIFSCRRSIQRQFREIHVHACEFLNASKLNSISPTPNSTYVLDAGKLTLNGRNTLEIITYPRVGDVISAGQPVLKYRLSNSSMTHIWKAPTTLEILNVSKIHGGAFTAMDQILTWTPCSASASAYQHRVEEKNYRNSLAKQNEAHSLLMDKEKKQSIFQKLAIGITGISWICVLPWIPSTPVRVLAAIMGVIAIVQAFKAWNALKDIRPQLKQSDLYISNLHNQILDLEGKIETIARRAAELKNRLQAAILTFEQQALSMFSVAMPFTALRSARVGDWVIVELNSIESYAAKMGIYVTFREEDFFPTTSNLALFRVYQKSGNEIKLTRAGAYLP
;
A
#
# COMPACT_ATOMS: atom_id res chain seq x y z
N MET A 1 13.47 30.72 -2.72
CA MET A 1 12.57 31.03 -1.59
C MET A 1 13.42 31.09 -0.34
N SER A 2 13.44 32.22 0.38
CA SER A 2 14.18 32.36 1.63
C SER A 2 13.57 31.42 2.66
N VAL A 3 14.33 30.45 3.14
CA VAL A 3 13.93 29.60 4.26
C VAL A 3 13.66 30.53 5.45
N GLN A 4 12.39 30.70 5.85
CA GLN A 4 12.05 31.44 7.07
C GLN A 4 12.75 30.74 8.23
N LYS A 5 13.68 31.44 8.86
CA LYS A 5 14.39 30.96 10.04
C LYS A 5 13.52 31.24 11.27
N ILE A 6 13.40 30.25 12.15
CA ILE A 6 12.70 30.39 13.43
C ILE A 6 13.48 31.35 14.32
N ALA A 7 12.87 32.48 14.67
CA ALA A 7 13.49 33.46 15.56
C ALA A 7 13.28 33.06 17.02
N ILE A 8 14.40 32.88 17.75
CA ILE A 8 14.42 32.55 19.18
C ILE A 8 15.06 33.70 19.95
N PHE A 9 14.27 34.44 20.74
CA PHE A 9 14.76 35.52 21.58
C PHE A 9 15.26 34.97 22.92
N ILE A 10 16.52 35.23 23.29
CA ILE A 10 17.07 34.81 24.58
C ILE A 10 17.10 35.99 25.54
N SER A 11 16.20 35.98 26.52
CA SER A 11 16.04 36.99 27.56
C SER A 11 16.68 36.55 28.87
N SER A 12 17.49 37.43 29.47
CA SER A 12 18.10 37.22 30.78
C SER A 12 18.70 38.52 31.31
N ARG A 13 19.14 38.52 32.58
CA ARG A 13 20.08 39.53 33.06
C ARG A 13 21.46 39.34 32.38
N PHE A 14 21.87 40.33 31.58
CA PHE A 14 23.14 40.30 30.83
C PHE A 14 24.37 39.96 31.66
N SER A 15 24.53 40.57 32.84
CA SER A 15 25.71 40.36 33.70
C SER A 15 25.77 38.97 34.34
N GLU A 16 24.66 38.23 34.37
CA GLU A 16 24.56 36.95 35.08
C GLU A 16 24.74 35.74 34.17
N PHE A 17 24.30 35.83 32.90
CA PHE A 17 24.28 34.71 31.95
C PHE A 17 24.97 35.01 30.61
N SER A 18 25.94 35.93 30.54
CA SER A 18 26.56 36.34 29.27
C SER A 18 27.14 35.17 28.48
N ASP A 19 27.98 34.35 29.12
CA ASP A 19 28.72 33.28 28.44
C ASP A 19 27.79 32.11 28.12
N PHE A 20 26.86 31.83 29.04
CA PHE A 20 25.81 30.82 28.86
C PHE A 20 24.89 31.15 27.68
N ARG A 21 24.50 32.42 27.50
CA ARG A 21 23.69 32.87 26.36
C ARG A 21 24.39 32.69 25.03
N LYS A 22 25.66 33.10 24.94
CA LYS A 22 26.48 32.94 23.73
C LYS A 22 26.58 31.48 23.32
N MET A 23 26.80 30.59 24.28
CA MET A 23 26.88 29.15 24.01
C MET A 23 25.55 28.54 23.55
N ILE A 24 24.42 28.94 24.16
CA ILE A 24 23.09 28.52 23.71
C ILE A 24 22.84 29.04 22.29
N ALA A 25 23.07 30.33 22.04
CA ALA A 25 22.86 30.94 20.73
C ALA A 25 23.71 30.27 19.64
N GLN A 26 24.97 29.97 19.94
CA GLN A 26 25.87 29.26 19.04
C GLN A 26 25.35 27.85 18.72
N LYS A 27 25.01 27.04 19.74
CA LYS A 27 24.47 25.68 19.53
C LYS A 27 23.14 25.67 18.74
N LEU A 28 22.29 26.68 18.96
CA LEU A 28 21.03 26.81 18.22
C LEU A 28 21.26 27.21 16.76
N ASN A 29 22.15 28.17 16.50
CA ASN A 29 22.48 28.61 15.14
C ASN A 29 23.22 27.53 14.32
N ASP A 30 24.03 26.70 14.99
CA ASP A 30 24.78 25.60 14.37
C ASP A 30 23.94 24.32 14.19
N PHE A 31 22.67 24.32 14.60
CA PHE A 31 21.82 23.13 14.54
C PHE A 31 21.46 22.76 13.08
N PRO A 32 21.90 21.59 12.56
CA PRO A 32 21.91 21.33 11.11
C PRO A 32 20.54 20.96 10.53
N HIS A 33 19.55 20.65 11.37
CA HIS A 33 18.28 20.07 10.94
C HIS A 33 17.11 21.07 10.91
N VAL A 34 17.24 22.21 11.58
CA VAL A 34 16.19 23.23 11.63
C VAL A 34 16.82 24.60 11.41
N PRO A 35 16.32 25.41 10.46
CA PRO A 35 16.81 26.76 10.23
C PRO A 35 16.37 27.65 11.40
N ILE A 36 17.24 27.79 12.40
CA ILE A 36 17.03 28.58 13.60
C ILE A 36 17.85 29.87 13.50
N HIS A 37 17.30 30.96 14.03
CA HIS A 37 18.01 32.20 14.26
C HIS A 37 17.86 32.58 15.73
N ALA A 38 18.90 32.32 16.52
CA ALA A 38 18.97 32.80 17.89
C ALA A 38 19.29 34.30 17.89
N VAL A 39 18.37 35.10 18.42
CA VAL A 39 18.50 36.54 18.57
C VAL A 39 19.18 36.84 19.91
N GLU A 40 20.47 37.18 19.85
CA GLU A 40 21.24 37.67 20.97
C GLU A 40 21.63 39.14 20.70
N LEU A 41 20.93 40.09 21.34
CA LEU A 41 21.16 41.54 21.16
C LEU A 41 22.45 42.08 21.84
N ASN A 42 23.44 41.21 22.04
CA ASN A 42 24.73 41.54 22.64
C ASN A 42 25.87 41.48 21.59
N ASP A 43 25.52 41.79 20.34
CA ASP A 43 26.39 41.77 19.16
C ASP A 43 27.06 43.12 18.87
N ASN A 44 26.84 44.13 19.73
CA ASN A 44 27.29 45.53 19.55
C ASN A 44 26.82 46.16 18.22
N GLY A 45 25.71 45.69 17.65
CA GLY A 45 25.11 46.28 16.46
C GLY A 45 24.61 47.70 16.72
N ALA A 46 24.81 48.61 15.76
CA ALA A 46 24.21 49.94 15.80
C ALA A 46 22.82 49.89 15.17
N ASP A 47 21.79 50.21 15.93
CA ASP A 47 20.40 50.36 15.46
C ASP A 47 19.90 51.79 15.68
N THR A 48 18.93 52.19 14.86
CA THR A 48 18.22 53.47 14.97
C THR A 48 17.22 53.51 16.14
N GLU A 49 16.76 52.35 16.60
CA GLU A 49 15.85 52.25 17.75
C GLU A 49 16.60 52.23 19.10
N SER A 50 15.92 52.66 20.17
CA SER A 50 16.46 52.49 21.52
C SER A 50 16.60 51.00 21.87
N PRO A 51 17.60 50.58 22.67
CA PRO A 51 17.81 49.16 23.00
C PRO A 51 16.57 48.47 23.58
N SER A 52 15.78 49.19 24.39
CA SER A 52 14.54 48.65 24.95
C SER A 52 13.46 48.45 23.89
N ALA A 53 13.28 49.40 22.96
CA ALA A 53 12.33 49.26 21.86
C ALA A 53 12.72 48.11 20.92
N LEU A 54 14.02 47.98 20.65
CA LEU A 54 14.57 46.90 19.84
C LEU A 54 14.31 45.53 20.49
N CYS A 55 14.56 45.37 21.80
CA CYS A 55 14.21 44.17 22.56
C CYS A 55 12.72 43.84 22.42
N MET A 56 11.82 44.81 22.60
CA MET A 56 10.37 44.57 22.48
C MET A 56 9.99 44.15 21.07
N SER A 57 10.56 44.77 20.04
CA SER A 57 10.28 44.43 18.64
C SER A 57 10.68 42.99 18.32
N TRP A 58 11.83 42.53 18.84
CA TRP A 58 12.30 41.17 18.66
C TRP A 58 11.53 40.16 19.48
N VAL A 59 11.11 40.50 20.69
CA VAL A 59 10.17 39.66 21.46
C VAL A 59 8.92 39.41 20.62
N LYS A 60 8.24 40.47 20.14
CA LYS A 60 6.98 40.33 19.37
C LYS A 60 7.13 39.56 18.06
N ARG A 61 8.30 39.62 17.41
CA ARG A 61 8.60 38.91 16.15
C ARG A 61 9.14 37.50 16.35
N SER A 62 9.51 37.12 17.57
CA SER A 62 10.07 35.80 17.85
C SER A 62 8.96 34.79 18.11
N GLU A 63 9.11 33.61 17.53
CA GLU A 63 8.21 32.47 17.77
C GLU A 63 8.41 31.90 19.18
N LEU A 64 9.62 32.04 19.71
CA LEU A 64 10.03 31.52 21.01
C LEU A 64 10.85 32.55 21.78
N MET A 65 10.54 32.73 23.06
CA MET A 65 11.35 33.45 24.04
C MET A 65 11.90 32.46 25.05
N VAL A 66 13.22 32.40 25.18
CA VAL A 66 13.92 31.70 26.26
C VAL A 66 14.15 32.69 27.39
N LEU A 67 13.46 32.51 28.51
CA LEU A 67 13.56 33.38 29.68
C LEU A 67 14.46 32.70 30.73
N LEU A 68 15.67 33.23 30.94
CA LEU A 68 16.59 32.75 31.97
C LEU A 68 16.49 33.66 33.20
N VAL A 69 16.13 33.10 34.35
CA VAL A 69 16.00 33.82 35.61
C VAL A 69 16.94 33.22 36.64
N GLY A 70 17.83 34.06 37.17
CA GLY A 70 18.85 33.65 38.14
C GLY A 70 18.56 34.09 39.57
N ASP A 71 19.63 34.41 40.29
CA ASP A 71 19.57 34.79 41.70
C ASP A 71 19.21 36.28 41.91
N THR A 72 19.07 37.05 40.83
CA THR A 72 18.92 38.51 40.90
C THR A 72 17.88 39.12 39.94
N TYR A 73 17.15 40.16 40.38
CA TYR A 73 16.04 40.78 39.63
C TYR A 73 16.48 41.71 38.48
N GLY A 74 17.72 42.18 38.48
CA GLY A 74 18.23 43.18 37.54
C GLY A 74 17.82 44.62 37.90
N PRO A 75 18.47 45.63 37.27
CA PRO A 75 18.15 47.04 37.50
C PRO A 75 16.78 47.41 36.95
N LYS A 76 16.08 48.30 37.66
CA LYS A 76 14.78 48.86 37.23
C LYS A 76 15.00 49.91 36.15
N ILE A 77 14.16 49.91 35.11
CA ILE A 77 14.24 50.90 34.03
C ILE A 77 13.64 52.23 34.50
N HIS A 78 14.25 53.36 34.12
CA HIS A 78 13.76 54.70 34.46
C HIS A 78 12.29 54.88 34.06
N GLY A 79 11.45 55.26 35.04
CA GLY A 79 10.01 55.43 34.85
C GLY A 79 9.17 54.16 35.07
N THR A 80 9.79 53.02 35.36
CA THR A 80 9.11 51.76 35.66
C THR A 80 9.60 51.14 36.97
N GLU A 81 8.77 50.33 37.62
CA GLU A 81 9.19 49.53 38.78
C GLU A 81 9.77 48.16 38.39
N LEU A 82 9.90 47.89 37.09
CA LEU A 82 10.23 46.60 36.51
C LEU A 82 11.64 46.59 35.92
N SER A 83 12.27 45.41 35.92
CA SER A 83 13.53 45.20 35.20
C SER A 83 13.29 44.95 33.71
N CYS A 84 14.32 45.13 32.89
CA CYS A 84 14.22 44.91 31.43
C CYS A 84 13.69 43.51 31.09
N THR A 85 14.25 42.47 31.74
CA THR A 85 13.82 41.07 31.58
C THR A 85 12.35 40.85 31.98
N HIS A 86 11.86 41.56 33.00
CA HIS A 86 10.46 41.49 33.40
C HIS A 86 9.54 42.19 32.38
N ILE A 87 9.97 43.33 31.82
CA ILE A 87 9.22 44.00 30.74
C ILE A 87 9.18 43.11 29.48
N GLU A 88 10.32 42.54 29.07
CA GLU A 88 10.41 41.57 27.96
C GLU A 88 9.44 40.41 28.16
N TYR A 89 9.38 39.84 29.36
CA TYR A 89 8.43 38.78 29.70
C TYR A 89 6.98 39.25 29.60
N ARG A 90 6.64 40.41 30.17
CA ARG A 90 5.28 40.95 30.12
C ARG A 90 4.82 41.18 28.69
N THR A 91 5.70 41.72 27.84
CA THR A 91 5.43 41.90 26.42
C THR A 91 5.21 40.56 25.72
N ALA A 92 6.00 39.53 26.02
CA ALA A 92 5.80 38.20 25.41
C ALA A 92 4.47 37.53 25.81
N ILE A 93 3.91 37.87 26.97
CA ILE A 93 2.63 37.31 27.44
C ILE A 93 1.41 38.18 27.12
N GLU A 94 1.59 39.34 26.46
CA GLU A 94 0.47 40.13 25.94
C GLU A 94 -0.40 39.27 25.00
N ASP A 95 -1.70 39.56 24.93
CA ASP A 95 -2.66 38.74 24.19
C ASP A 95 -2.49 38.84 22.67
N ASP A 96 -1.85 39.91 22.18
CA ASP A 96 -1.50 40.18 20.79
C ASP A 96 -0.14 39.57 20.38
N CYS A 97 0.59 38.94 21.30
CA CYS A 97 1.90 38.37 21.03
C CYS A 97 1.83 36.83 20.86
N GLU A 98 2.45 36.34 19.78
CA GLU A 98 2.48 34.91 19.43
C GLU A 98 3.65 34.14 20.07
N THR A 99 4.52 34.87 20.76
CA THR A 99 5.75 34.35 21.36
C THR A 99 5.46 33.33 22.45
N ARG A 100 5.92 32.08 22.26
CA ARG A 100 5.91 31.08 23.33
C ARG A 100 7.05 31.37 24.29
N VAL A 101 6.78 31.43 25.59
CA VAL A 101 7.81 31.66 26.61
C VAL A 101 8.26 30.32 27.21
N LEU A 102 9.57 30.08 27.26
CA LEU A 102 10.22 28.98 27.97
C LEU A 102 11.04 29.54 29.14
N PRO A 103 10.50 29.53 30.37
CA PRO A 103 11.21 29.95 31.56
C PRO A 103 12.13 28.87 32.11
N PHE A 104 13.36 29.26 32.43
CA PHE A 104 14.38 28.47 33.10
C PHE A 104 14.86 29.23 34.34
N PHE A 105 14.56 28.70 35.52
CA PHE A 105 15.10 29.18 36.79
C PHE A 105 16.42 28.48 37.07
N ILE A 106 17.51 29.22 37.16
CA ILE A 106 18.86 28.70 37.43
C ILE A 106 19.36 29.37 38.70
N THR A 107 19.12 28.74 39.85
CA THR A 107 19.36 29.36 41.17
C THR A 107 20.42 28.62 41.96
N SER A 108 21.22 29.36 42.72
CA SER A 108 22.18 28.76 43.65
C SER A 108 21.44 28.08 44.82
N PRO A 109 21.92 26.93 45.33
CA PRO A 109 21.32 26.29 46.50
C PRO A 109 21.39 27.25 47.70
N GLN A 110 20.23 27.70 48.17
CA GLN A 110 20.14 28.75 49.19
C GLN A 110 20.55 28.21 50.56
N THR A 111 21.40 28.95 51.27
CA THR A 111 21.59 28.79 52.73
C THR A 111 20.51 29.62 53.46
N ASN A 112 20.05 29.17 54.64
CA ASN A 112 18.95 29.81 55.40
C ASN A 112 19.11 31.33 55.61
N ASP A 113 20.34 31.87 55.60
CA ASP A 113 20.62 33.30 55.75
C ASP A 113 20.39 34.14 54.48
N GLN A 114 20.38 33.53 53.29
CA GLN A 114 20.15 34.23 52.00
C GLN A 114 18.66 34.38 51.67
N ILE A 115 17.80 33.54 52.27
CA ILE A 115 16.33 33.61 52.12
C ILE A 115 15.79 34.93 52.71
N LEU A 116 16.41 35.40 53.80
CA LEU A 116 16.08 36.65 54.49
C LEU A 116 16.46 37.92 53.71
N GLN A 117 17.32 37.81 52.70
CA GLN A 117 17.74 38.91 51.81
C GLN A 117 17.20 38.77 50.38
N SER A 118 16.20 37.92 50.15
CA SER A 118 15.56 37.81 48.84
C SER A 118 14.90 39.13 48.45
N ASN A 119 15.27 39.66 47.27
CA ASN A 119 14.62 40.84 46.71
C ASN A 119 13.13 40.53 46.50
N SER A 120 12.23 41.23 47.19
CA SER A 120 10.77 41.01 47.07
C SER A 120 10.29 41.00 45.62
N SER A 121 10.84 41.89 44.78
CA SER A 121 10.51 41.96 43.35
C SER A 121 10.97 40.74 42.53
N LEU A 122 12.05 40.05 42.91
CA LEU A 122 12.48 38.82 42.24
C LEU A 122 11.49 37.68 42.51
N GLU A 123 11.09 37.53 43.77
CA GLU A 123 10.15 36.48 44.16
C GLU A 123 8.75 36.75 43.61
N GLU A 124 8.31 38.01 43.58
CA GLU A 124 7.09 38.41 42.87
C GLU A 124 7.14 38.05 41.38
N PHE A 125 8.27 38.31 40.72
CA PHE A 125 8.45 37.96 39.30
C PHE A 125 8.49 36.45 39.06
N LYS A 126 9.21 35.68 39.89
CA LYS A 126 9.21 34.21 39.81
C LYS A 126 7.79 33.66 39.98
N GLN A 127 7.04 34.17 40.97
CA GLN A 127 5.64 33.78 41.17
C GLN A 127 4.75 34.16 39.98
N GLU A 128 4.93 35.35 39.39
CA GLU A 128 4.19 35.79 38.21
C GLU A 128 4.45 34.86 37.01
N VAL A 129 5.71 34.48 36.79
CA VAL A 129 6.12 33.52 35.74
C VAL A 129 5.50 32.14 35.99
N MET A 130 5.62 31.61 37.20
CA MET A 130 5.07 30.28 37.55
C MET A 130 3.53 30.22 37.51
N ARG A 131 2.83 31.35 37.71
CA ARG A 131 1.37 31.41 37.57
C ARG A 131 0.89 31.33 36.13
N ASN A 132 1.67 31.83 35.18
CA ASN A 132 1.27 31.95 33.79
C ASN A 132 1.87 30.86 32.88
N GLN A 133 3.10 30.45 33.19
CA GLN A 133 3.93 29.57 32.36
C GLN A 133 4.44 28.37 33.16
N ARG A 134 4.76 27.29 32.45
CA ARG A 134 5.51 26.17 33.03
C ARG A 134 6.99 26.52 33.00
N ALA A 135 7.63 26.54 34.16
CA ALA A 135 9.05 26.87 34.30
C ALA A 135 9.87 25.64 34.69
N ALA A 136 11.04 25.48 34.09
CA ALA A 136 12.01 24.47 34.51
C ALA A 136 12.90 25.05 35.61
N MET A 137 13.25 24.23 36.62
CA MET A 137 14.12 24.63 37.72
C MET A 137 15.42 23.82 37.68
N TYR A 138 16.54 24.53 37.80
CA TYR A 138 17.89 23.99 37.79
C TYR A 138 18.71 24.62 38.91
N ASP A 139 19.56 23.81 39.51
CA ASP A 139 20.59 24.30 40.42
C ASP A 139 21.73 24.95 39.61
N ARG A 140 22.29 26.04 40.14
CA ARG A 140 23.40 26.74 39.49
C ARG A 140 24.66 25.86 39.49
N PRO A 141 25.20 25.51 38.31
CA PRO A 141 26.40 24.68 38.22
C PRO A 141 27.62 25.32 38.87
N THR A 142 28.48 24.49 39.49
CA THR A 142 29.73 24.95 40.12
C THR A 142 30.96 24.63 39.26
N CYS A 143 30.86 23.67 38.35
CA CYS A 143 31.94 23.29 37.42
C CYS A 143 31.55 23.40 35.95
N VAL A 144 32.56 23.42 35.06
CA VAL A 144 32.38 23.63 33.61
C VAL A 144 31.58 22.51 32.94
N GLU A 145 31.78 21.26 33.39
CA GLU A 145 31.08 20.08 32.84
C GLU A 145 29.57 20.12 33.13
N GLU A 146 29.19 20.52 34.34
CA GLU A 146 27.79 20.73 34.72
C GLU A 146 27.14 21.88 33.93
N TRP A 147 27.89 22.96 33.64
CA TRP A 147 27.42 24.03 32.75
C TRP A 147 27.12 23.51 31.35
N GLN A 148 27.97 22.64 30.78
CA GLN A 148 27.73 22.02 29.48
C GLN A 148 26.50 21.11 29.47
N SER A 149 26.33 20.29 30.50
CA SER A 149 25.14 19.44 30.68
C SER A 149 23.85 20.28 30.77
N LEU A 150 23.88 21.38 31.53
CA LEU A 150 22.75 22.31 31.63
C LEU A 150 22.44 22.95 30.26
N ILE A 151 23.45 23.36 29.50
CA ILE A 151 23.27 23.89 28.14
C ILE A 151 22.61 22.84 27.24
N ASP A 152 23.06 21.60 27.27
CA ASP A 152 22.47 20.52 26.49
C ASP A 152 21.00 20.27 26.86
N SER A 153 20.67 20.33 28.16
CA SER A 153 19.29 20.22 28.63
C SER A 153 18.41 21.38 28.14
N VAL A 154 18.89 22.63 28.27
CA VAL A 154 18.17 23.83 27.82
C VAL A 154 18.00 23.83 26.30
N VAL A 155 19.07 23.56 25.54
CA VAL A 155 19.03 23.47 24.08
C VAL A 155 18.11 22.33 23.64
N GLY A 156 18.14 21.17 24.31
CA GLY A 156 17.22 20.07 24.07
C GLY A 156 15.76 20.46 24.28
N ALA A 157 15.45 21.18 25.36
CA ALA A 157 14.10 21.69 25.64
C ALA A 157 13.64 22.75 24.62
N ILE A 158 14.55 23.60 24.17
CA ILE A 158 14.30 24.60 23.11
C ILE A 158 14.02 23.88 21.80
N ILE A 159 14.90 22.99 21.36
CA ILE A 159 14.76 22.21 20.12
C ILE A 159 13.46 21.40 20.17
N ARG A 160 13.16 20.72 21.28
CA ARG A 160 11.87 20.03 21.50
C ARG A 160 10.70 20.96 21.23
N THR A 161 10.71 22.16 21.82
CA THR A 161 9.64 23.13 21.67
C THR A 161 9.53 23.64 20.24
N VAL A 162 10.66 23.88 19.57
CA VAL A 162 10.73 24.24 18.15
C VAL A 162 10.15 23.13 17.28
N TRP A 163 10.46 21.87 17.58
CA TRP A 163 9.84 20.73 16.92
C TRP A 163 8.34 20.65 17.19
N GLU A 164 7.87 20.88 18.42
CA GLU A 164 6.43 20.93 18.75
C GLU A 164 5.70 22.02 17.95
N ILE A 165 6.32 23.20 17.83
CA ILE A 165 5.81 24.34 17.05
C ILE A 165 5.76 23.98 15.56
N ARG A 166 6.84 23.45 14.99
CA ARG A 166 6.88 23.03 13.57
C ARG A 166 6.01 21.83 13.24
N PHE A 167 5.84 20.89 14.16
CA PHE A 167 4.97 19.72 13.98
C PHE A 167 3.50 20.11 13.78
N GLN A 168 3.11 21.28 14.28
CA GLN A 168 1.77 21.81 14.10
C GLN A 168 1.60 22.49 12.72
N GLU A 169 2.68 22.86 12.04
CA GLU A 169 2.68 23.62 10.79
C GLU A 169 3.00 22.81 9.52
N ASN A 170 3.80 21.74 9.61
CA ASN A 170 4.21 20.93 8.45
C ASN A 170 3.09 20.07 7.80
N GLY A 171 1.82 20.45 7.95
CA GLY A 171 0.69 19.87 7.23
C GLY A 171 0.56 20.31 5.76
N GLN A 172 1.40 21.23 5.29
CA GLN A 172 1.39 21.72 3.91
C GLN A 172 2.83 22.08 3.46
N ASP A 173 3.56 21.09 2.92
CA ASP A 173 4.51 21.27 1.81
C ASP A 173 5.40 20.03 1.65
N SER A 174 5.10 19.18 0.65
CA SER A 174 6.16 18.66 -0.21
C SER A 174 5.61 18.28 -1.59
N SER A 175 6.17 18.94 -2.59
CA SER A 175 6.13 18.57 -4.00
C SER A 175 7.48 17.94 -4.34
N ALA A 176 7.53 16.61 -4.51
CA ALA A 176 8.54 15.93 -5.33
C ALA A 176 8.20 14.44 -5.48
N ASP A 177 8.36 13.98 -6.71
CA ASP A 177 8.14 12.65 -7.26
C ASP A 177 8.52 11.42 -6.39
N TRP A 178 7.52 10.57 -6.16
CA TRP A 178 7.54 9.09 -5.96
C TRP A 178 8.64 8.45 -5.10
N GLU A 179 8.35 8.21 -3.81
CA GLU A 179 8.40 6.90 -3.09
C GLU A 179 8.53 7.17 -1.58
N ILE A 180 7.49 6.79 -0.82
CA ILE A 180 7.46 6.71 0.66
C ILE A 180 7.67 8.06 1.35
N GLY A 181 6.57 8.81 1.51
CA GLY A 181 6.54 9.99 2.36
C GLY A 181 6.87 9.62 3.80
N ASP A 182 7.90 10.28 4.34
CA ASP A 182 8.14 10.42 5.78
C ASP A 182 6.96 11.19 6.40
N GLU A 183 5.85 10.49 6.64
CA GLU A 183 4.74 10.94 7.48
C GLU A 183 5.12 10.69 8.94
N VAL A 184 5.64 11.73 9.60
CA VAL A 184 6.00 11.68 11.04
C VAL A 184 5.15 12.68 11.84
N ALA A 185 4.21 12.10 12.59
CA ALA A 185 3.72 12.41 13.93
C ALA A 185 3.07 13.76 14.31
N GLY A 186 2.57 14.59 13.39
CA GLY A 186 1.39 15.43 13.69
C GLY A 186 0.10 14.60 13.62
N ILE A 187 -1.07 15.12 13.99
CA ILE A 187 -2.34 14.59 13.46
C ILE A 187 -2.59 15.41 12.18
N PRO A 188 -2.17 14.96 10.98
CA PRO A 188 -2.37 15.75 9.78
C PRO A 188 -3.84 15.58 9.38
N ASP A 189 -4.54 16.69 9.20
CA ASP A 189 -5.96 16.69 8.83
C ASP A 189 -6.21 15.86 7.54
N ALA A 190 -5.24 15.88 6.63
CA ALA A 190 -5.20 15.10 5.40
C ALA A 190 -5.12 13.58 5.64
N GLU A 191 -4.36 13.11 6.64
CA GLU A 191 -4.27 11.69 6.99
C GLU A 191 -5.59 11.21 7.60
N LEU A 192 -6.20 12.00 8.49
CA LEU A 192 -7.52 11.73 9.05
C LEU A 192 -8.58 11.66 7.95
N MET A 193 -8.56 12.60 7.01
CA MET A 193 -9.45 12.59 5.85
C MET A 193 -9.24 11.35 4.98
N LYS A 194 -7.98 10.95 4.73
CA LYS A 194 -7.62 9.75 3.96
C LYS A 194 -8.05 8.46 4.68
N LEU A 195 -7.89 8.37 6.00
CA LEU A 195 -8.31 7.22 6.79
C LEU A 195 -9.84 7.11 6.88
N ASN A 196 -10.53 8.23 7.08
CA ASN A 196 -12.00 8.27 7.09
C ASN A 196 -12.58 7.89 5.71
N THR A 197 -12.01 8.41 4.62
CA THR A 197 -12.45 8.05 3.26
C THR A 197 -12.16 6.58 2.93
N MET A 198 -11.05 6.00 3.43
CA MET A 198 -10.75 4.58 3.25
C MET A 198 -11.75 3.64 3.93
N ARG A 199 -12.41 4.06 5.03
CA ARG A 199 -13.33 3.21 5.79
C ARG A 199 -14.82 3.40 5.49
N ALA A 200 -15.20 4.38 4.66
CA ALA A 200 -16.58 4.56 4.18
C ALA A 200 -17.63 4.37 5.28
N GLU A 201 -17.52 5.16 6.36
CA GLU A 201 -18.51 5.14 7.42
C GLU A 201 -19.74 5.97 6.99
N PRO A 202 -20.96 5.47 7.26
CA PRO A 202 -22.18 6.19 6.91
C PRO A 202 -22.24 7.51 7.69
N ILE A 203 -22.50 8.60 6.97
CA ILE A 203 -22.62 9.93 7.58
C ILE A 203 -23.93 9.95 8.38
N SER A 204 -23.83 10.10 9.71
CA SER A 204 -24.98 10.25 10.61
C SER A 204 -25.86 11.45 10.20
N GLU A 205 -27.17 11.41 10.47
CA GLU A 205 -28.07 12.55 10.25
C GLU A 205 -27.59 13.82 10.97
N LEU A 206 -27.00 13.66 12.16
CA LEU A 206 -26.43 14.76 12.93
C LEU A 206 -25.16 15.33 12.26
N ALA A 207 -24.40 14.49 11.56
CA ALA A 207 -23.24 14.94 10.77
C ALA A 207 -23.66 15.71 9.51
N LEU A 208 -24.79 15.35 8.90
CA LEU A 208 -25.37 16.10 7.77
C LEU A 208 -25.82 17.50 8.20
N LEU A 209 -26.44 17.63 9.38
CA LEU A 209 -26.83 18.92 9.96
C LEU A 209 -25.63 19.80 10.35
N LEU A 210 -24.48 19.18 10.64
CA LEU A 210 -23.25 19.88 11.00
C LEU A 210 -22.38 20.26 9.79
N LYS A 211 -22.63 19.67 8.61
CA LYS A 211 -21.87 19.92 7.39
C LYS A 211 -21.88 21.40 7.00
N SER A 212 -20.76 21.89 6.46
CA SER A 212 -20.66 23.25 5.93
C SER A 212 -21.77 23.48 4.91
N PRO A 213 -22.54 24.58 5.02
CA PRO A 213 -23.65 24.83 4.12
C PRO A 213 -23.14 25.08 2.70
N SER A 214 -23.70 24.39 1.70
CA SER A 214 -23.49 24.73 0.28
C SER A 214 -24.34 25.95 -0.07
N ALA A 215 -23.72 26.94 -0.72
CA ALA A 215 -24.42 28.13 -1.19
C ALA A 215 -25.16 27.83 -2.51
N GLU A 216 -26.24 27.05 -2.44
CA GLU A 216 -27.06 26.74 -3.62
C GLU A 216 -28.08 27.85 -3.91
N SER A 217 -28.50 28.63 -2.90
CA SER A 217 -29.37 29.80 -3.09
C SER A 217 -29.15 30.94 -2.07
N ALA A 218 -29.42 32.18 -2.49
CA ALA A 218 -29.40 33.36 -1.60
C ALA A 218 -30.41 33.27 -0.43
N LEU A 219 -31.50 32.51 -0.62
CA LEU A 219 -32.52 32.28 0.40
C LEU A 219 -32.00 31.36 1.52
N GLU A 220 -31.16 30.38 1.19
CA GLU A 220 -30.52 29.50 2.19
C GLU A 220 -29.45 30.24 2.99
N ILE A 221 -28.72 31.15 2.35
CA ILE A 221 -27.78 32.05 3.03
C ILE A 221 -28.53 32.90 4.06
N ALA A 222 -29.68 33.46 3.68
CA ALA A 222 -30.51 34.25 4.59
C ALA A 222 -31.11 33.43 5.75
N ARG A 223 -31.40 32.14 5.55
CA ARG A 223 -31.93 31.25 6.61
C ARG A 223 -30.85 30.76 7.58
N ASN A 224 -29.64 30.51 7.07
CA ASN A 224 -28.52 29.96 7.83
C ASN A 224 -27.38 30.97 8.01
N GLN A 225 -27.70 32.26 8.22
CA GLN A 225 -26.72 33.35 8.30
C GLN A 225 -25.57 33.06 9.27
N ARG A 226 -25.87 32.51 10.45
CA ARG A 226 -24.84 32.18 11.46
C ARG A 226 -23.91 31.04 11.00
N ALA A 227 -24.42 30.07 10.26
CA ALA A 227 -23.61 28.96 9.78
C ALA A 227 -22.67 29.42 8.64
N PHE A 228 -23.17 30.27 7.73
CA PHE A 228 -22.34 30.87 6.69
C PHE A 228 -21.29 31.82 7.25
N ALA A 229 -21.67 32.67 8.22
CA ALA A 229 -20.71 33.54 8.91
C ALA A 229 -19.64 32.71 9.64
N ALA A 230 -20.02 31.65 10.35
CA ALA A 230 -19.05 30.77 11.00
C ALA A 230 -18.11 30.07 10.00
N ASP A 231 -18.62 29.63 8.84
CA ASP A 231 -17.80 29.01 7.78
C ASP A 231 -16.83 30.02 7.14
N GLU A 232 -17.25 31.28 6.96
CA GLU A 232 -16.36 32.37 6.53
C GLU A 232 -15.24 32.61 7.54
N GLN A 233 -15.58 32.71 8.83
CA GLN A 233 -14.58 32.84 9.90
C GLN A 233 -13.60 31.65 9.92
N LEU A 234 -14.09 30.42 9.68
CA LEU A 234 -13.22 29.24 9.60
C LEU A 234 -12.26 29.30 8.40
N ARG A 235 -12.69 29.81 7.25
CA ARG A 235 -11.81 29.98 6.07
C ARG A 235 -10.73 31.03 6.31
N GLU A 236 -11.09 32.16 6.89
CA GLU A 236 -10.13 33.21 7.27
C GLU A 236 -9.14 32.69 8.31
N ALA A 237 -9.61 31.91 9.30
CA ALA A 237 -8.72 31.26 10.25
C ALA A 237 -7.75 30.28 9.57
N GLN A 238 -8.22 29.48 8.61
CA GLN A 238 -7.35 28.57 7.86
C GLN A 238 -6.30 29.32 7.03
N LEU A 239 -6.68 30.42 6.38
CA LEU A 239 -5.76 31.28 5.64
C LEU A 239 -4.70 31.88 6.58
N ALA A 240 -5.11 32.35 7.76
CA ALA A 240 -4.21 32.86 8.77
C ALA A 240 -3.21 31.79 9.24
N LEU A 241 -3.67 30.55 9.46
CA LEU A 241 -2.78 29.42 9.79
C LEU A 241 -1.81 29.07 8.65
N GLN A 242 -2.24 29.17 7.39
CA GLN A 242 -1.37 28.93 6.23
C GLN A 242 -0.25 29.97 6.10
N ILE A 243 -0.51 31.21 6.54
CA ILE A 243 0.46 32.31 6.52
C ILE A 243 1.30 32.35 7.81
N GLY A 244 0.93 31.56 8.83
CA GLY A 244 1.63 31.48 10.13
C GLY A 244 1.13 32.48 11.18
N GLU A 245 0.04 33.20 10.93
CA GLU A 245 -0.53 34.23 11.82
C GLU A 245 -1.52 33.59 12.81
N ARG A 246 -1.01 33.04 13.91
CA ARG A 246 -1.80 32.22 14.85
C ARG A 246 -2.73 33.03 15.74
N GLY A 247 -2.39 34.27 16.06
CA GLY A 247 -3.22 35.18 16.84
C GLY A 247 -4.47 35.60 16.08
N ILE A 248 -4.32 35.88 14.78
CA ILE A 248 -5.44 36.16 13.86
C ILE A 248 -6.31 34.90 13.72
N ALA A 249 -5.69 33.73 13.54
CA ALA A 249 -6.42 32.47 13.48
C ALA A 249 -7.22 32.20 14.76
N GLU A 250 -6.66 32.42 15.95
CA GLU A 250 -7.38 32.26 17.21
C GLU A 250 -8.60 33.17 17.27
N LYS A 251 -8.46 34.45 16.89
CA LYS A 251 -9.57 35.40 16.93
C LYS A 251 -10.73 34.92 16.06
N HIS A 252 -10.45 34.56 14.80
CA HIS A 252 -11.46 34.04 13.89
C HIS A 252 -12.06 32.70 14.35
N LEU A 253 -11.26 31.81 14.95
CA LEU A 253 -11.75 30.55 15.52
C LEU A 253 -12.66 30.76 16.74
N ARG A 254 -12.33 31.74 17.60
CA ARG A 254 -13.20 32.13 18.72
C ARG A 254 -14.51 32.71 18.20
N GLU A 255 -14.47 33.58 17.20
CA GLU A 255 -15.67 34.13 16.55
C GLU A 255 -16.53 33.02 15.91
N ALA A 256 -15.91 32.08 15.18
CA ALA A 256 -16.60 30.91 14.63
C ALA A 256 -17.26 30.07 15.73
N SER A 257 -16.55 29.79 16.82
CA SER A 257 -17.09 29.06 17.96
C SER A 257 -18.21 29.81 18.68
N LEU A 258 -18.22 31.14 18.68
CA LEU A 258 -19.30 31.95 19.26
C LEU A 258 -20.55 31.90 18.38
N LEU A 259 -20.38 31.99 17.06
CA LEU A 259 -21.47 31.91 16.08
C LEU A 259 -22.11 30.52 16.05
N ARG A 260 -21.28 29.46 16.17
CA ARG A 260 -21.72 28.07 16.14
C ARG A 260 -20.98 27.23 17.20
N PRO A 261 -21.42 27.25 18.47
CA PRO A 261 -20.73 26.56 19.58
C PRO A 261 -20.64 25.03 19.45
N LEU A 262 -21.56 24.43 18.69
CA LEU A 262 -21.63 23.00 18.43
C LEU A 262 -20.92 22.60 17.12
N ASP A 263 -20.18 23.50 16.49
CA ASP A 263 -19.32 23.14 15.36
C ASP A 263 -18.07 22.41 15.88
N PRO A 264 -17.91 21.10 15.62
CA PRO A 264 -16.78 20.36 16.15
C PRO A 264 -15.46 20.78 15.50
N VAL A 265 -15.48 21.29 14.27
CA VAL A 265 -14.28 21.70 13.53
C VAL A 265 -13.67 22.95 14.16
N ALA A 266 -14.50 23.98 14.41
CA ALA A 266 -14.04 25.21 15.07
C ALA A 266 -13.45 24.93 16.46
N ASN A 267 -14.12 24.09 17.25
CA ASN A 267 -13.66 23.70 18.58
C ASN A 267 -12.33 22.92 18.54
N GLU A 268 -12.18 21.98 17.60
CA GLU A 268 -10.95 21.19 17.42
C GLU A 268 -9.77 22.09 17.03
N TRP A 269 -9.93 22.96 16.03
CA TRP A 269 -8.87 23.88 15.59
C TRP A 269 -8.52 24.91 16.64
N LEU A 270 -9.51 25.46 17.35
CA LEU A 270 -9.26 26.38 18.46
C LEU A 270 -8.44 25.70 19.56
N ALA A 271 -8.76 24.46 19.91
CA ALA A 271 -7.99 23.71 20.91
C ALA A 271 -6.53 23.50 20.47
N ARG A 272 -6.27 23.23 19.18
CA ARG A 272 -4.90 23.10 18.63
C ARG A 272 -4.12 24.40 18.77
N VAL A 273 -4.72 25.54 18.39
CA VAL A 273 -4.08 26.86 18.49
C VAL A 273 -3.83 27.24 19.95
N LEU A 274 -4.76 26.95 20.86
CA LEU A 274 -4.56 27.23 22.29
C LEU A 274 -3.45 26.37 22.92
N LEU A 275 -3.32 25.11 22.47
CA LEU A 275 -2.24 24.22 22.90
C LEU A 275 -0.87 24.70 22.42
N SER A 276 -0.78 25.29 21.21
CA SER A 276 0.49 25.78 20.66
C SER A 276 1.13 26.87 21.51
N LYS A 277 0.32 27.70 22.19
CA LYS A 277 0.76 28.81 23.05
C LYS A 277 1.53 28.38 24.29
N GLY A 278 1.35 27.15 24.78
CA GLY A 278 2.03 26.65 25.98
C GLY A 278 1.62 27.30 27.33
N ARG A 279 0.64 28.22 27.34
CA ARG A 279 0.14 28.90 28.56
C ARG A 279 -0.79 27.98 29.35
N VAL A 280 -0.72 28.02 30.69
CA VAL A 280 -1.54 27.14 31.56
C VAL A 280 -3.04 27.40 31.39
N LYS A 281 -3.46 28.68 31.35
CA LYS A 281 -4.86 29.06 31.11
C LYS A 281 -5.36 28.63 29.73
N ALA A 282 -4.53 28.80 28.71
CA ALA A 282 -4.87 28.38 27.35
C ALA A 282 -5.02 26.85 27.26
N ALA A 283 -4.20 26.08 27.97
CA ALA A 283 -4.34 24.63 28.04
C ALA A 283 -5.64 24.18 28.73
N GLN A 284 -6.06 24.88 29.80
CA GLN A 284 -7.36 24.62 30.44
C GLN A 284 -8.53 24.92 29.48
N GLU A 285 -8.48 26.04 28.76
CA GLU A 285 -9.48 26.36 27.72
C GLU A 285 -9.47 25.32 26.58
N ALA A 286 -8.29 24.95 26.09
CA ALA A 286 -8.12 23.96 25.03
C ALA A 286 -8.75 22.61 25.41
N THR A 287 -8.63 22.20 26.68
CA THR A 287 -9.27 20.99 27.20
C THR A 287 -10.78 21.04 27.00
N LEU A 288 -11.43 22.15 27.35
CA LEU A 288 -12.88 22.31 27.23
C LEU A 288 -13.35 22.23 25.78
N PHE A 289 -12.63 22.89 24.86
CA PHE A 289 -12.96 22.87 23.44
C PHE A 289 -12.70 21.51 22.80
N ALA A 290 -11.58 20.87 23.11
CA ALA A 290 -11.23 19.54 22.62
C ALA A 290 -12.20 18.46 23.10
N ASP A 291 -12.57 18.48 24.39
CA ASP A 291 -13.55 17.55 24.96
C ASP A 291 -14.96 17.78 24.39
N ARG A 292 -15.35 19.03 24.12
CA ARG A 292 -16.60 19.34 23.42
C ARG A 292 -16.58 18.77 21.99
N ALA A 293 -15.51 19.00 21.23
CA ALA A 293 -15.37 18.48 19.87
C ALA A 293 -15.42 16.95 19.86
N ALA A 294 -14.72 16.28 20.79
CA ALA A 294 -14.75 14.84 20.96
C ALA A 294 -16.16 14.29 21.17
N ARG A 295 -16.92 14.89 22.09
CA ARG A 295 -18.31 14.49 22.39
C ARG A 295 -19.25 14.68 21.20
N ILE A 296 -19.05 15.74 20.41
CA ILE A 296 -19.83 15.96 19.19
C ILE A 296 -19.46 14.93 18.13
N TYR A 297 -18.16 14.72 17.86
CA TYR A 297 -17.70 13.75 16.87
C TYR A 297 -18.15 12.32 17.20
N GLY A 298 -18.09 11.94 18.48
CA GLY A 298 -18.58 10.63 18.94
C GLY A 298 -20.08 10.44 18.71
N LYS A 299 -20.89 11.50 18.81
CA LYS A 299 -22.34 11.46 18.51
C LYS A 299 -22.66 11.52 17.01
N THR A 300 -21.73 11.98 16.18
CA THR A 300 -21.86 12.01 14.72
C THR A 300 -21.36 10.76 14.01
N ASP A 301 -21.02 9.70 14.75
CA ASP A 301 -20.38 8.49 14.24
C ASP A 301 -19.05 8.78 13.50
N GLN A 302 -18.24 9.70 14.04
CA GLN A 302 -16.89 10.01 13.54
C GLN A 302 -15.83 9.63 14.59
N PRO A 303 -15.64 8.34 14.89
CA PRO A 303 -14.80 7.85 15.99
C PRO A 303 -13.34 8.29 15.87
N LEU A 304 -12.79 8.37 14.66
CA LEU A 304 -11.41 8.80 14.45
C LEU A 304 -11.19 10.27 14.83
N ARG A 305 -12.12 11.15 14.45
CA ARG A 305 -12.08 12.58 14.79
C ARG A 305 -12.34 12.81 16.29
N ALA A 306 -13.22 12.01 16.87
CA ALA A 306 -13.44 11.99 18.31
C ALA A 306 -12.15 11.62 19.05
N ALA A 307 -11.47 10.56 18.63
CA ALA A 307 -10.21 10.11 19.20
C ALA A 307 -9.09 11.16 19.04
N ALA A 308 -8.98 11.80 17.87
CA ALA A 308 -8.04 12.90 17.64
C ALA A 308 -8.28 14.08 18.60
N SER A 309 -9.54 14.44 18.83
CA SER A 309 -9.91 15.49 19.77
C SER A 309 -9.62 15.09 21.23
N LEU A 310 -9.84 13.83 21.59
CA LEU A 310 -9.48 13.31 22.93
C LEU A 310 -7.97 13.29 23.17
N ILE A 311 -7.15 13.01 22.15
CA ILE A 311 -5.68 13.15 22.22
C ILE A 311 -5.31 14.60 22.53
N LEU A 312 -5.96 15.59 21.90
CA LEU A 312 -5.72 17.01 22.20
C LEU A 312 -6.09 17.35 23.65
N ALA A 313 -7.23 16.85 24.13
CA ALA A 313 -7.65 17.03 25.53
C ALA A 313 -6.63 16.41 26.50
N ALA A 314 -6.17 15.18 26.24
CA ALA A 314 -5.15 14.51 27.06
C ALA A 314 -3.85 15.34 27.15
N ARG A 315 -3.35 15.85 26.02
CA ARG A 315 -2.15 16.70 25.97
C ARG A 315 -2.32 18.01 26.74
N ALA A 316 -3.49 18.62 26.64
CA ALA A 316 -3.79 19.88 27.32
C ALA A 316 -3.78 19.71 28.84
N VAL A 317 -4.36 18.61 29.33
CA VAL A 317 -4.52 18.34 30.76
C VAL A 317 -3.26 17.74 31.40
N ALA A 318 -2.39 17.09 30.61
CA ALA A 318 -1.24 16.30 31.09
C ALA A 318 -0.34 16.99 32.13
N GLY A 319 -0.19 18.33 32.06
CA GLY A 319 0.63 19.07 33.03
C GLY A 319 -0.15 19.75 34.15
N VAL A 320 -1.47 19.61 34.22
CA VAL A 320 -2.32 20.08 35.33
C VAL A 320 -2.81 18.88 36.15
N ASP A 321 -3.36 17.87 35.48
CA ASP A 321 -3.93 16.68 36.11
C ASP A 321 -3.55 15.43 35.29
N ARG A 322 -2.62 14.64 35.83
CA ARG A 322 -2.11 13.45 35.14
C ARG A 322 -3.15 12.33 35.07
N GLU A 323 -4.03 12.21 36.06
CA GLU A 323 -5.05 11.17 36.09
C GLU A 323 -6.11 11.44 35.04
N GLN A 324 -6.59 12.67 34.98
CA GLN A 324 -7.57 13.08 33.98
C GLN A 324 -7.02 12.99 32.54
N ALA A 325 -5.73 13.29 32.35
CA ALA A 325 -5.07 13.11 31.06
C ALA A 325 -5.01 11.63 30.62
N GLN A 326 -4.75 10.71 31.58
CA GLN A 326 -4.80 9.28 31.31
C GLN A 326 -6.22 8.84 30.91
N ILE A 327 -7.26 9.31 31.60
CA ILE A 327 -8.66 9.00 31.26
C ILE A 327 -9.00 9.45 29.83
N TYR A 328 -8.58 10.65 29.43
CA TYR A 328 -8.81 11.11 28.06
C TYR A 328 -8.08 10.26 27.01
N ALA A 329 -6.86 9.82 27.29
CA ALA A 329 -6.12 8.93 26.40
C ALA A 329 -6.76 7.53 26.30
N GLU A 330 -7.29 6.99 27.40
CA GLU A 330 -8.04 5.72 27.42
C GLU A 330 -9.33 5.82 26.60
N ASN A 331 -10.10 6.90 26.79
CA ASN A 331 -11.29 7.19 25.99
C ASN A 331 -10.95 7.31 24.49
N ALA A 332 -9.78 7.85 24.13
CA ALA A 332 -9.34 7.94 22.73
C ALA A 332 -9.11 6.55 22.13
N VAL A 333 -8.56 5.61 22.90
CA VAL A 333 -8.39 4.21 22.49
C VAL A 333 -9.73 3.49 22.39
N GLU A 334 -10.70 3.79 23.25
CA GLU A 334 -12.06 3.22 23.13
C GLU A 334 -12.74 3.66 21.83
N GLN A 335 -12.59 4.94 21.44
CA GLN A 335 -13.16 5.48 20.21
C GLN A 335 -12.46 4.92 18.96
N ALA A 336 -11.11 4.95 18.93
CA ALA A 336 -10.34 4.52 17.77
C ALA A 336 -9.09 3.72 18.16
N GLY A 337 -9.29 2.54 18.75
CA GLY A 337 -8.20 1.65 19.18
C GLY A 337 -7.38 1.03 18.05
N TRP A 338 -7.75 1.28 16.79
CA TRP A 338 -6.98 0.91 15.61
C TRP A 338 -6.06 2.05 15.12
N TYR A 339 -6.23 3.26 15.65
CA TYR A 339 -5.42 4.41 15.29
C TYR A 339 -4.16 4.43 16.15
N ALA A 340 -2.98 4.32 15.54
CA ALA A 340 -1.73 4.15 16.29
C ALA A 340 -1.42 5.33 17.24
N GLN A 341 -1.86 6.54 16.90
CA GLN A 341 -1.60 7.71 17.71
C GLN A 341 -2.37 7.73 19.04
N THR A 342 -3.51 7.04 19.16
CA THR A 342 -4.25 6.94 20.43
C THR A 342 -3.45 6.15 21.46
N HIS A 343 -2.90 5.02 21.02
CA HIS A 343 -2.02 4.18 21.85
C HIS A 343 -0.69 4.85 22.17
N LEU A 344 -0.12 5.62 21.24
CA LEU A 344 1.08 6.42 21.49
C LEU A 344 0.83 7.46 22.59
N GLU A 345 -0.28 8.20 22.50
CA GLU A 345 -0.61 9.19 23.52
C GLU A 345 -0.87 8.54 24.87
N LEU A 346 -1.57 7.40 24.91
CA LEU A 346 -1.75 6.63 26.14
C LEU A 346 -0.41 6.17 26.73
N ALA A 347 0.53 5.72 25.89
CA ALA A 347 1.87 5.35 26.32
C ALA A 347 2.61 6.55 26.95
N ARG A 348 2.49 7.75 26.36
CA ARG A 348 3.06 9.00 26.92
C ARG A 348 2.48 9.33 28.29
N GLN A 349 1.15 9.32 28.43
CA GLN A 349 0.50 9.63 29.71
C GLN A 349 0.89 8.62 30.80
N ARG A 350 1.00 7.34 30.46
CA ARG A 350 1.48 6.29 31.38
C ARG A 350 2.96 6.44 31.73
N ALA A 351 3.80 6.89 30.79
CA ALA A 351 5.21 7.19 31.04
C ALA A 351 5.36 8.38 32.00
N TYR A 352 4.57 9.45 31.82
CA TYR A 352 4.52 10.57 32.77
C TYR A 352 3.98 10.19 34.16
N ALA A 353 3.23 9.10 34.27
CA ALA A 353 2.75 8.53 35.53
C ALA A 353 3.70 7.46 36.12
N ASP A 354 4.90 7.28 35.56
CA ASP A 354 5.90 6.27 35.94
C ASP A 354 5.42 4.82 35.88
N LYS A 355 4.37 4.53 35.09
CA LYS A 355 3.85 3.19 34.84
C LYS A 355 4.52 2.58 33.60
N LEU A 356 5.83 2.35 33.67
CA LEU A 356 6.64 1.83 32.57
C LEU A 356 6.07 0.55 31.90
N PRO A 357 5.68 -0.52 32.63
CA PRO A 357 5.22 -1.75 31.97
C PRO A 357 3.93 -1.53 31.16
N GLU A 358 2.99 -0.75 31.68
CA GLU A 358 1.73 -0.42 31.00
C GLU A 358 1.97 0.51 29.80
N SER A 359 2.94 1.42 29.92
CA SER A 359 3.37 2.30 28.84
C SER A 359 3.97 1.50 27.68
N LEU A 360 4.89 0.57 27.96
CA LEU A 360 5.49 -0.30 26.94
C LEU A 360 4.45 -1.20 26.25
N GLU A 361 3.42 -1.64 26.95
CA GLU A 361 2.34 -2.41 26.33
C GLU A 361 1.48 -1.54 25.39
N SER A 362 1.10 -0.33 25.79
CA SER A 362 0.43 0.62 24.89
C SER A 362 1.29 0.93 23.65
N LEU A 363 2.60 1.09 23.85
CA LEU A 363 3.56 1.36 22.79
C LEU A 363 3.70 0.16 21.83
N ARG A 364 3.62 -1.07 22.35
CA ARG A 364 3.52 -2.31 21.55
C ARG A 364 2.24 -2.32 20.70
N GLN A 365 1.09 -1.94 21.25
CA GLN A 365 -0.16 -1.83 20.50
C GLN A 365 -0.09 -0.74 19.42
N ALA A 366 0.54 0.40 19.72
CA ALA A 366 0.80 1.46 18.74
C ALA A 366 1.64 0.95 17.57
N PHE A 367 2.71 0.20 17.86
CA PHE A 367 3.57 -0.42 16.86
C PHE A 367 2.83 -1.43 15.97
N TYR A 368 1.93 -2.24 16.53
CA TYR A 368 1.11 -3.17 15.75
C TYR A 368 0.15 -2.44 14.80
N CYS A 369 -0.35 -1.27 15.18
CA CYS A 369 -1.19 -0.44 14.31
C CYS A 369 -0.35 0.23 13.21
N HIS A 370 0.77 0.89 13.59
CA HIS A 370 1.62 1.60 12.66
C HIS A 370 3.11 1.57 13.08
N PRO A 371 3.98 0.86 12.33
CA PRO A 371 5.38 0.67 12.72
C PRO A 371 6.24 1.94 12.76
N LEU A 372 5.90 2.97 11.98
CA LEU A 372 6.67 4.23 11.94
C LEU A 372 6.65 4.99 13.28
N VAL A 373 5.70 4.67 14.16
CA VAL A 373 5.58 5.30 15.48
C VAL A 373 6.85 5.15 16.33
N LEU A 374 7.65 4.09 16.10
CA LEU A 374 8.87 3.85 16.87
C LEU A 374 10.09 4.67 16.43
N ASP A 375 10.09 5.27 15.24
CA ASP A 375 11.33 5.82 14.66
C ASP A 375 11.87 7.02 15.45
N ASN A 376 10.97 7.80 16.05
CA ASN A 376 11.33 9.00 16.82
C ASN A 376 11.01 8.90 18.32
N ILE A 377 10.64 7.72 18.81
CA ILE A 377 10.18 7.57 20.20
C ILE A 377 11.33 7.66 21.22
N LEU A 378 12.56 7.36 20.82
CA LEU A 378 13.75 7.57 21.65
C LEU A 378 14.05 9.06 21.89
N CYS A 379 13.61 9.92 20.96
CA CYS A 379 13.69 11.37 21.08
C CYS A 379 12.44 11.96 21.76
N ASP A 380 11.43 11.13 22.07
CA ASP A 380 10.20 11.58 22.68
C ASP A 380 10.44 11.86 24.18
N PRO A 381 10.25 13.11 24.62
CA PRO A 381 10.57 13.51 25.98
C PRO A 381 9.74 12.84 27.06
N ALA A 382 8.56 12.31 26.73
CA ALA A 382 7.76 11.56 27.68
C ALA A 382 8.50 10.32 28.22
N PHE A 383 9.43 9.78 27.44
CA PHE A 383 10.18 8.56 27.75
C PHE A 383 11.61 8.85 28.20
N GLU A 384 11.98 10.12 28.43
CA GLU A 384 13.34 10.50 28.77
C GLU A 384 13.83 9.85 30.07
N ALA A 385 12.98 9.82 31.10
CA ALA A 385 13.26 9.15 32.37
C ALA A 385 13.42 7.63 32.23
N HIS A 386 12.90 7.04 31.13
CA HIS A 386 12.80 5.60 30.91
C HIS A 386 13.57 5.14 29.67
N LYS A 387 14.57 5.90 29.20
CA LYS A 387 15.37 5.62 27.99
C LYS A 387 15.95 4.21 27.95
N GLU A 388 16.46 3.70 29.07
CA GLU A 388 17.02 2.35 29.16
C GLU A 388 15.95 1.27 28.91
N GLY A 389 14.80 1.38 29.59
CA GLY A 389 13.66 0.49 29.40
C GLY A 389 13.13 0.51 27.97
N LEU A 390 13.04 1.69 27.36
CA LEU A 390 12.63 1.84 25.96
C LEU A 390 13.64 1.24 24.98
N SER A 391 14.95 1.41 25.24
CA SER A 391 16.01 0.83 24.40
C SER A 391 16.00 -0.71 24.42
N THR A 392 15.73 -1.31 25.58
CA THR A 392 15.61 -2.77 25.70
C THR A 392 14.37 -3.30 25.00
N PHE A 393 13.25 -2.57 25.09
CA PHE A 393 12.03 -2.87 24.34
C PHE A 393 12.23 -2.80 22.82
N ILE A 394 12.92 -1.77 22.31
CA ILE A 394 13.21 -1.66 20.88
C ILE A 394 14.13 -2.81 20.43
N LYS A 395 15.12 -3.19 21.24
CA LYS A 395 15.98 -4.37 20.96
C LYS A 395 15.18 -5.68 20.95
N ASP A 396 14.22 -5.86 21.86
CA ASP A 396 13.30 -7.01 21.86
C ASP A 396 12.50 -7.06 20.54
N ILE A 397 11.92 -5.94 20.12
CA ILE A 397 11.21 -5.85 18.83
C ILE A 397 12.14 -6.15 17.65
N GLN A 398 13.34 -5.58 17.63
CA GLN A 398 14.35 -5.84 16.58
C GLN A 398 14.66 -7.34 16.48
N SER A 399 14.93 -8.00 17.61
CA SER A 399 15.25 -9.43 17.63
C SER A 399 14.12 -10.31 17.10
N LYS A 400 12.87 -9.92 17.36
CA LYS A 400 11.65 -10.60 16.87
C LYS A 400 11.45 -10.44 15.37
N ILE A 401 11.98 -9.37 14.76
CA ILE A 401 11.88 -9.09 13.32
C ILE A 401 13.05 -9.70 12.55
N ASP A 402 14.22 -9.84 13.18
CA ASP A 402 15.43 -10.34 12.54
C ASP A 402 15.29 -11.76 12.00
N THR A 403 14.71 -12.66 12.79
CA THR A 403 14.53 -14.06 12.39
C THR A 403 13.59 -14.16 11.17
N PRO A 404 12.39 -13.54 11.19
CA PRO A 404 11.52 -13.51 10.02
C PRO A 404 12.11 -12.78 8.80
N ALA A 405 12.82 -11.67 8.99
CA ALA A 405 13.46 -10.94 7.89
C ALA A 405 14.47 -11.82 7.16
N LYS A 406 15.26 -12.61 7.90
CA LYS A 406 16.17 -13.61 7.32
C LYS A 406 15.42 -14.70 6.55
N ASN A 407 14.28 -15.16 7.06
CA ASN A 407 13.47 -16.17 6.38
C ASN A 407 12.87 -15.64 5.07
N ILE A 408 12.43 -14.38 5.02
CA ILE A 408 11.93 -13.73 3.80
C ILE A 408 13.06 -13.59 2.76
N CYS A 409 14.28 -13.21 3.19
CA CYS A 409 15.43 -13.18 2.29
C CYS A 409 15.75 -14.57 1.73
N ALA A 410 15.70 -15.60 2.57
CA ALA A 410 15.95 -16.97 2.16
C ALA A 410 14.86 -17.46 1.18
N SER A 411 13.59 -17.10 1.40
CA SER A 411 12.49 -17.42 0.51
C SER A 411 12.60 -16.72 -0.84
N GLU A 412 13.03 -15.45 -0.85
CA GLU A 412 13.28 -14.71 -2.11
C GLU A 412 14.37 -15.37 -2.94
N ASN A 413 15.49 -15.76 -2.31
CA ASN A 413 16.58 -16.45 -3.01
C ASN A 413 16.15 -17.81 -3.55
N THR A 414 15.44 -18.61 -2.75
CA THR A 414 14.98 -19.94 -3.19
C THR A 414 13.93 -19.85 -4.29
N ILE A 415 13.01 -18.87 -4.24
CA ILE A 415 12.06 -18.62 -5.34
C ILE A 415 12.79 -18.17 -6.61
N ALA A 416 13.80 -17.30 -6.48
CA ALA A 416 14.63 -16.89 -7.60
C ALA A 416 15.39 -18.06 -8.23
N GLU A 417 15.93 -18.97 -7.42
CA GLU A 417 16.57 -20.22 -7.87
C GLU A 417 15.57 -21.15 -8.60
N ILE A 418 14.35 -21.33 -8.08
CA ILE A 418 13.30 -22.15 -8.70
C ILE A 418 12.93 -21.62 -10.10
N PHE A 419 12.89 -20.30 -10.26
CA PHE A 419 12.55 -19.67 -11.53
C PHE A 419 13.75 -19.38 -12.44
N GLY A 420 14.99 -19.54 -11.94
CA GLY A 420 16.22 -19.23 -12.68
C GLY A 420 16.43 -17.72 -12.91
N ILE A 421 15.96 -16.89 -11.98
CA ILE A 421 16.12 -15.43 -11.99
C ILE A 421 17.36 -15.07 -11.18
N ASP A 422 18.14 -14.09 -11.63
CA ASP A 422 19.25 -13.55 -10.84
C ASP A 422 18.72 -12.95 -9.54
N SER A 423 19.25 -13.39 -8.39
CA SER A 423 18.83 -12.87 -7.09
C SER A 423 19.06 -11.36 -7.04
N SER A 424 18.00 -10.57 -6.91
CA SER A 424 18.13 -9.12 -6.88
C SER A 424 18.97 -8.66 -5.67
N ASN A 425 19.91 -7.75 -5.91
CA ASN A 425 20.91 -7.29 -4.93
C ASN A 425 20.36 -6.31 -3.86
N ASP A 426 19.04 -6.18 -3.68
CA ASP A 426 18.40 -5.27 -2.70
C ASP A 426 18.59 -5.72 -1.23
N ARG A 427 19.62 -6.53 -0.95
CA ARG A 427 19.99 -6.99 0.40
C ARG A 427 20.30 -5.84 1.36
N SER A 428 20.72 -4.67 0.84
CA SER A 428 21.08 -3.49 1.63
C SER A 428 19.89 -2.87 2.39
N MET A 429 18.65 -3.04 1.90
CA MET A 429 17.48 -2.44 2.53
C MET A 429 16.92 -3.25 3.71
N ILE A 430 17.07 -4.58 3.69
CA ILE A 430 16.63 -5.46 4.78
C ILE A 430 17.59 -5.37 5.97
N THR A 431 18.85 -4.98 5.74
CA THR A 431 19.86 -4.73 6.78
C THR A 431 19.76 -3.36 7.45
N ASN A 432 18.78 -2.52 7.10
CA ASN A 432 18.64 -1.17 7.66
C ASN A 432 18.51 -1.23 9.21
N PRO A 433 19.26 -0.43 9.99
CA PRO A 433 19.15 -0.42 11.45
C PRO A 433 17.78 0.02 11.98
N ILE A 434 17.01 0.76 11.18
CA ILE A 434 15.69 1.28 11.56
C ILE A 434 14.63 0.18 11.38
N VAL A 435 13.91 -0.12 12.46
CA VAL A 435 12.92 -1.20 12.56
C VAL A 435 11.80 -1.05 11.53
N SER A 436 11.22 0.15 11.43
CA SER A 436 10.11 0.42 10.52
C SER A 436 10.52 0.17 9.06
N ARG A 437 11.66 0.72 8.64
CA ARG A 437 12.21 0.59 7.29
C ARG A 437 12.50 -0.87 6.94
N ARG A 438 12.99 -1.65 7.91
CA ARG A 438 13.17 -3.11 7.75
C ARG A 438 11.83 -3.82 7.50
N ILE A 439 10.78 -3.48 8.25
CA ILE A 439 9.42 -4.04 8.06
C ILE A 439 8.86 -3.68 6.68
N PHE A 440 8.97 -2.42 6.24
CA PHE A 440 8.51 -2.01 4.92
C PHE A 440 9.30 -2.69 3.79
N SER A 441 10.60 -2.89 3.99
CA SER A 441 11.45 -3.66 3.06
C SER A 441 10.99 -5.11 2.98
N CYS A 442 10.67 -5.74 4.12
CA CYS A 442 10.07 -7.07 4.16
C CYS A 442 8.73 -7.12 3.41
N ARG A 443 7.84 -6.14 3.63
CA ARG A 443 6.56 -6.03 2.89
C ARG A 443 6.80 -5.95 1.38
N ARG A 444 7.77 -5.14 0.94
CA ARG A 444 8.14 -4.97 -0.48
C ARG A 444 8.69 -6.27 -1.07
N SER A 445 9.54 -6.99 -0.34
CA SER A 445 10.05 -8.31 -0.75
C SER A 445 8.91 -9.33 -0.89
N ILE A 446 8.00 -9.43 0.07
CA ILE A 446 6.82 -10.33 -0.02
C ILE A 446 5.98 -9.99 -1.26
N GLN A 447 5.73 -8.70 -1.51
CA GLN A 447 4.99 -8.27 -2.71
C GLN A 447 5.73 -8.63 -4.02
N ARG A 448 7.06 -8.52 -4.04
CA ARG A 448 7.89 -8.90 -5.19
C ARG A 448 7.80 -10.42 -5.42
N GLN A 449 8.03 -11.24 -4.38
CA GLN A 449 7.90 -12.70 -4.46
C GLN A 449 6.51 -13.11 -5.00
N PHE A 450 5.45 -12.50 -4.48
CA PHE A 450 4.09 -12.77 -4.96
C PHE A 450 3.88 -12.38 -6.43
N ARG A 451 4.43 -11.23 -6.88
CA ARG A 451 4.37 -10.81 -8.29
C ARG A 451 5.09 -11.81 -9.20
N GLU A 452 6.27 -12.29 -8.82
CA GLU A 452 7.01 -13.29 -9.60
C GLU A 452 6.23 -14.60 -9.73
N ILE A 453 5.66 -15.10 -8.62
CA ILE A 453 4.78 -16.27 -8.63
C ILE A 453 3.61 -16.05 -9.59
N HIS A 454 3.01 -14.85 -9.59
CA HIS A 454 1.87 -14.53 -10.45
C HIS A 454 2.23 -14.44 -11.93
N VAL A 455 3.42 -13.92 -12.27
CA VAL A 455 3.93 -13.90 -13.65
C VAL A 455 4.12 -15.33 -14.15
N HIS A 456 4.76 -16.20 -13.38
CA HIS A 456 4.95 -17.60 -13.78
C HIS A 456 3.65 -18.42 -13.75
N ALA A 457 2.69 -18.07 -12.89
CA ALA A 457 1.34 -18.61 -12.93
C ALA A 457 0.63 -18.28 -14.26
N CYS A 458 0.78 -17.04 -14.77
CA CYS A 458 0.27 -16.66 -16.09
C CYS A 458 0.92 -17.50 -17.20
N GLU A 459 2.24 -17.70 -17.14
CA GLU A 459 2.96 -18.53 -18.11
C GLU A 459 2.47 -19.98 -18.10
N PHE A 460 2.26 -20.56 -16.92
CA PHE A 460 1.68 -21.89 -16.76
C PHE A 460 0.25 -21.96 -17.33
N LEU A 461 -0.60 -20.96 -17.07
CA LEU A 461 -1.96 -20.91 -17.62
C LEU A 461 -1.95 -20.81 -19.15
N ASN A 462 -1.03 -20.04 -19.73
CA ASN A 462 -0.87 -19.95 -21.18
C ASN A 462 -0.40 -21.28 -21.76
N ALA A 463 0.57 -21.96 -21.13
CA ALA A 463 1.06 -23.27 -21.56
C ALA A 463 0.01 -24.39 -21.40
N SER A 464 -0.82 -24.34 -20.36
CA SER A 464 -1.88 -25.31 -20.11
C SER A 464 -3.11 -25.09 -21.01
N LYS A 465 -3.46 -23.84 -21.34
CA LYS A 465 -4.49 -23.52 -22.35
C LYS A 465 -4.11 -24.04 -23.74
N LEU A 466 -2.82 -24.04 -24.08
CA LEU A 466 -2.31 -24.68 -25.30
C LEU A 466 -2.48 -26.21 -25.30
N ASN A 467 -2.55 -26.85 -24.12
CA ASN A 467 -2.72 -28.29 -23.95
C ASN A 467 -4.17 -28.74 -23.72
N SER A 468 -5.03 -27.88 -23.17
CA SER A 468 -6.45 -28.19 -22.99
C SER A 468 -7.15 -28.18 -24.34
N ILE A 469 -7.90 -29.26 -24.63
CA ILE A 469 -8.89 -29.28 -25.71
C ILE A 469 -9.78 -28.07 -25.50
N SER A 470 -9.63 -27.04 -26.33
CA SER A 470 -10.47 -25.85 -26.29
C SER A 470 -11.93 -26.29 -26.44
N PRO A 471 -12.78 -26.14 -25.40
CA PRO A 471 -14.20 -26.34 -25.58
C PRO A 471 -14.70 -25.15 -26.38
N THR A 472 -15.22 -25.47 -27.56
CA THR A 472 -15.98 -24.64 -28.50
C THR A 472 -15.31 -23.36 -29.06
N PRO A 473 -15.33 -23.16 -30.40
CA PRO A 473 -14.77 -21.97 -31.07
C PRO A 473 -15.51 -20.64 -30.80
N ASN A 474 -16.42 -20.59 -29.81
CA ASN A 474 -17.25 -19.43 -29.49
C ASN A 474 -17.09 -18.94 -28.03
N SER A 475 -16.02 -19.30 -27.33
CA SER A 475 -15.79 -18.81 -25.97
C SER A 475 -15.40 -17.32 -25.99
N THR A 476 -16.33 -16.47 -25.58
CA THR A 476 -16.12 -15.04 -25.36
C THR A 476 -15.46 -14.82 -24.01
N TYR A 477 -14.32 -14.13 -23.98
CA TYR A 477 -13.60 -13.79 -22.77
C TYR A 477 -13.83 -12.34 -22.39
N VAL A 478 -14.04 -12.08 -21.10
CA VAL A 478 -14.21 -10.74 -20.53
C VAL A 478 -12.96 -10.37 -19.73
N LEU A 479 -12.36 -9.22 -20.04
CA LEU A 479 -11.34 -8.58 -19.22
C LEU A 479 -12.00 -7.53 -18.33
N ASP A 480 -12.07 -7.80 -17.03
CA ASP A 480 -12.56 -6.87 -16.01
C ASP A 480 -11.41 -5.99 -15.50
N ALA A 481 -11.71 -4.76 -15.13
CA ALA A 481 -10.70 -3.83 -14.59
C ALA A 481 -10.02 -4.37 -13.33
N GLY A 482 -10.75 -5.11 -12.49
CA GLY A 482 -10.20 -5.74 -11.28
C GLY A 482 -9.09 -6.75 -11.53
N LYS A 483 -8.97 -7.29 -12.76
CA LYS A 483 -7.85 -8.18 -13.14
C LYS A 483 -6.56 -7.41 -13.44
N LEU A 484 -6.67 -6.12 -13.80
CA LEU A 484 -5.52 -5.26 -14.12
C LEU A 484 -5.06 -4.39 -12.94
N THR A 485 -5.96 -4.04 -12.01
CA THR A 485 -5.64 -3.09 -10.93
C THR A 485 -4.89 -3.70 -9.76
N LEU A 486 -4.85 -5.05 -9.65
CA LEU A 486 -4.27 -5.79 -8.52
C LEU A 486 -4.77 -5.30 -7.14
N ASN A 487 -5.83 -4.49 -7.07
CA ASN A 487 -6.39 -3.93 -5.84
C ASN A 487 -7.78 -3.36 -6.16
N GLY A 488 -8.81 -3.75 -5.41
CA GLY A 488 -10.19 -3.34 -5.67
C GLY A 488 -10.48 -1.85 -5.45
N ARG A 489 -9.50 -1.11 -4.90
CA ARG A 489 -9.64 0.32 -4.54
C ARG A 489 -9.20 1.30 -5.63
N ASN A 490 -8.33 0.88 -6.54
CA ASN A 490 -7.79 1.78 -7.55
C ASN A 490 -8.71 1.80 -8.76
N THR A 491 -9.06 3.00 -9.23
CA THR A 491 -9.75 3.14 -10.51
C THR A 491 -8.74 3.10 -11.65
N LEU A 492 -9.14 2.53 -12.78
CA LEU A 492 -8.25 2.29 -13.91
C LEU A 492 -8.62 3.24 -15.06
N GLU A 493 -7.65 4.00 -15.53
CA GLU A 493 -7.79 4.86 -16.70
C GLU A 493 -7.17 4.18 -17.90
N ILE A 494 -7.96 3.96 -18.95
CA ILE A 494 -7.45 3.41 -20.21
C ILE A 494 -7.07 4.58 -21.12
N ILE A 495 -5.78 4.65 -21.45
CA ILE A 495 -5.18 5.68 -22.31
C ILE A 495 -5.40 5.33 -23.77
N THR A 496 -5.29 4.05 -24.12
CA THR A 496 -5.40 3.59 -25.50
C THR A 496 -6.33 2.40 -25.58
N TYR A 497 -7.38 2.53 -26.40
CA TYR A 497 -8.38 1.50 -26.63
C TYR A 497 -8.15 0.81 -27.97
N PRO A 498 -8.30 -0.52 -28.04
CA PRO A 498 -8.43 -1.21 -29.32
C PRO A 498 -9.78 -0.87 -29.96
N ARG A 499 -9.91 -1.06 -31.28
CA ARG A 499 -11.19 -0.94 -31.98
C ARG A 499 -11.91 -2.29 -31.97
N VAL A 500 -13.24 -2.24 -31.92
CA VAL A 500 -14.07 -3.43 -32.11
C VAL A 500 -13.82 -3.98 -33.52
N GLY A 501 -13.55 -5.27 -33.62
CA GLY A 501 -13.14 -5.96 -34.85
C GLY A 501 -11.63 -6.01 -35.08
N ASP A 502 -10.80 -5.39 -34.23
CA ASP A 502 -9.34 -5.49 -34.38
C ASP A 502 -8.87 -6.93 -34.10
N VAL A 503 -8.04 -7.46 -35.01
CA VAL A 503 -7.31 -8.71 -34.83
C VAL A 503 -5.89 -8.39 -34.39
N ILE A 504 -5.58 -8.69 -33.13
CA ILE A 504 -4.31 -8.35 -32.51
C ILE A 504 -3.52 -9.64 -32.29
N SER A 505 -2.34 -9.76 -32.92
CA SER A 505 -1.47 -10.94 -32.80
C SER A 505 -0.90 -11.12 -31.40
N ALA A 506 -0.60 -12.37 -31.02
CA ALA A 506 0.04 -12.67 -29.73
C ALA A 506 1.30 -11.80 -29.49
N GLY A 507 1.42 -11.23 -28.30
CA GLY A 507 2.53 -10.36 -27.88
C GLY A 507 2.41 -8.89 -28.29
N GLN A 508 1.47 -8.52 -29.16
CA GLN A 508 1.21 -7.12 -29.52
C GLN A 508 0.47 -6.38 -28.39
N PRO A 509 0.72 -5.07 -28.21
CA PRO A 509 0.01 -4.26 -27.22
C PRO A 509 -1.46 -4.12 -27.62
N VAL A 510 -2.38 -4.43 -26.69
CA VAL A 510 -3.83 -4.33 -26.92
C VAL A 510 -4.39 -3.05 -26.32
N LEU A 511 -4.03 -2.75 -25.07
CA LEU A 511 -4.44 -1.52 -24.40
C LEU A 511 -3.32 -0.98 -23.52
N LYS A 512 -3.30 0.34 -23.39
CA LYS A 512 -2.43 1.06 -22.48
C LYS A 512 -3.31 1.64 -21.37
N TYR A 513 -2.95 1.37 -20.12
CA TYR A 513 -3.71 1.79 -18.96
C TYR A 513 -2.82 2.41 -17.89
N ARG A 514 -3.44 3.15 -16.99
CA ARG A 514 -2.81 3.81 -15.85
C ARG A 514 -3.77 3.68 -14.66
N LEU A 515 -3.23 3.47 -13.47
CA LEU A 515 -4.04 3.56 -12.25
C LEU A 515 -4.24 5.04 -11.95
N SER A 516 -5.44 5.47 -11.54
CA SER A 516 -5.75 6.89 -11.30
C SER A 516 -4.80 7.60 -10.33
N ASN A 517 -4.13 6.85 -9.45
CA ASN A 517 -3.13 7.37 -8.51
C ASN A 517 -1.68 7.02 -8.91
N SER A 518 -1.41 6.63 -10.16
CA SER A 518 -0.08 6.25 -10.66
C SER A 518 0.29 7.11 -11.87
N SER A 519 1.51 7.64 -11.92
CA SER A 519 2.07 8.23 -13.15
C SER A 519 2.50 7.15 -14.16
N MET A 520 2.69 5.92 -13.68
CA MET A 520 3.24 4.81 -14.46
C MET A 520 2.15 4.21 -15.36
N THR A 521 2.45 4.15 -16.66
CA THR A 521 1.57 3.54 -17.65
C THR A 521 1.96 2.08 -17.89
N HIS A 522 0.98 1.20 -17.85
CA HIS A 522 1.13 -0.22 -18.12
C HIS A 522 0.53 -0.56 -19.50
N ILE A 523 1.05 -1.62 -20.11
CA ILE A 523 0.61 -2.09 -21.42
C ILE A 523 0.16 -3.54 -21.24
N TRP A 524 -1.11 -3.80 -21.51
CA TRP A 524 -1.62 -5.17 -21.60
C TRP A 524 -1.37 -5.68 -23.01
N LYS A 525 -0.63 -6.78 -23.14
CA LYS A 525 -0.29 -7.42 -24.41
C LYS A 525 -1.20 -8.62 -24.66
N ALA A 526 -1.52 -8.87 -25.93
CA ALA A 526 -2.37 -9.96 -26.35
C ALA A 526 -1.74 -11.31 -25.95
N PRO A 527 -2.38 -12.13 -25.10
CA PRO A 527 -1.84 -13.44 -24.72
C PRO A 527 -1.85 -14.44 -25.89
N THR A 528 -2.83 -14.29 -26.79
CA THR A 528 -2.97 -15.04 -28.03
C THR A 528 -3.46 -14.10 -29.11
N THR A 529 -3.46 -14.52 -30.38
CA THR A 529 -4.13 -13.75 -31.42
C THR A 529 -5.61 -13.62 -31.05
N LEU A 530 -6.10 -12.40 -30.91
CA LEU A 530 -7.44 -12.10 -30.40
C LEU A 530 -8.19 -11.19 -31.35
N GLU A 531 -9.49 -11.42 -31.46
CA GLU A 531 -10.46 -10.57 -32.14
C GLU A 531 -11.29 -9.84 -31.07
N ILE A 532 -11.29 -8.52 -31.12
CA ILE A 532 -11.98 -7.69 -30.14
C ILE A 532 -13.47 -7.63 -30.48
N LEU A 533 -14.33 -8.17 -29.62
CA LEU A 533 -15.78 -8.20 -29.83
C LEU A 533 -16.49 -6.96 -29.34
N ASN A 534 -16.08 -6.43 -28.18
CA ASN A 534 -16.63 -5.19 -27.66
C ASN A 534 -15.62 -4.54 -26.70
N VAL A 535 -15.65 -3.21 -26.66
CA VAL A 535 -14.78 -2.37 -25.83
C VAL A 535 -15.67 -1.37 -25.11
N SER A 536 -15.74 -1.47 -23.79
CA SER A 536 -16.45 -0.50 -22.98
C SER A 536 -15.68 0.81 -23.00
N LYS A 537 -16.36 1.90 -23.37
CA LYS A 537 -15.78 3.26 -23.33
C LYS A 537 -16.56 4.09 -22.31
N ILE A 538 -15.96 4.32 -21.15
CA ILE A 538 -16.46 5.33 -20.20
C ILE A 538 -15.86 6.67 -20.65
N HIS A 539 -16.70 7.60 -21.11
CA HIS A 539 -16.24 8.92 -21.52
C HIS A 539 -15.82 9.72 -20.28
N GLY A 540 -14.50 9.93 -20.10
CA GLY A 540 -13.95 10.77 -19.03
C GLY A 540 -14.00 10.15 -17.62
N GLY A 541 -14.30 8.85 -17.49
CA GLY A 541 -14.39 8.16 -16.20
C GLY A 541 -13.38 7.01 -16.07
N ALA A 542 -12.90 6.78 -14.85
CA ALA A 542 -12.01 5.68 -14.52
C ALA A 542 -12.83 4.42 -14.19
N PHE A 543 -12.40 3.26 -14.68
CA PHE A 543 -13.05 1.97 -14.45
C PHE A 543 -12.87 1.54 -12.99
N THR A 544 -13.97 1.15 -12.35
CA THR A 544 -13.96 0.48 -11.05
C THR A 544 -13.66 -1.01 -11.23
N ALA A 545 -13.24 -1.71 -10.18
CA ALA A 545 -12.79 -3.11 -10.27
C ALA A 545 -13.84 -4.09 -10.88
N MET A 546 -15.13 -3.73 -10.85
CA MET A 546 -16.23 -4.54 -11.40
C MET A 546 -16.54 -4.24 -12.86
N ASP A 547 -15.98 -3.18 -13.44
CA ASP A 547 -16.32 -2.76 -14.79
C ASP A 547 -15.60 -3.63 -15.83
N GLN A 548 -16.36 -4.08 -16.82
CA GLN A 548 -15.85 -4.84 -17.96
C GLN A 548 -15.15 -3.88 -18.92
N ILE A 549 -13.88 -4.11 -19.22
CA ILE A 549 -13.09 -3.27 -20.10
C ILE A 549 -13.25 -3.71 -21.55
N LEU A 550 -13.01 -4.98 -21.83
CA LEU A 550 -13.09 -5.52 -23.18
C LEU A 550 -13.57 -6.96 -23.18
N THR A 551 -14.30 -7.30 -24.23
CA THR A 551 -14.69 -8.66 -24.58
C THR A 551 -14.00 -9.06 -25.87
N TRP A 552 -13.42 -10.25 -25.89
CA TRP A 552 -12.63 -10.73 -27.00
C TRP A 552 -12.82 -12.23 -27.21
N THR A 553 -12.59 -12.68 -28.44
CA THR A 553 -12.52 -14.10 -28.80
C THR A 553 -11.13 -14.41 -29.36
N PRO A 554 -10.54 -15.57 -29.06
CA PRO A 554 -9.30 -15.96 -29.69
C PRO A 554 -9.53 -16.09 -31.21
N CYS A 555 -8.80 -15.31 -32.00
CA CYS A 555 -8.83 -15.44 -33.44
C CYS A 555 -8.08 -16.74 -33.78
N SER A 556 -8.74 -17.65 -34.49
CA SER A 556 -8.21 -18.99 -34.83
C SER A 556 -7.12 -18.91 -35.91
N ALA A 557 -6.07 -18.13 -35.67
CA ALA A 557 -4.86 -18.10 -36.49
C ALA A 557 -3.91 -19.25 -36.12
N SER A 558 -4.45 -20.45 -36.24
CA SER A 558 -3.79 -21.73 -36.46
C SER A 558 -4.95 -22.69 -36.52
N ALA A 559 -5.08 -23.45 -37.61
CA ALA A 559 -6.07 -24.52 -37.70
C ALA A 559 -6.02 -25.31 -36.40
N SER A 560 -7.08 -25.15 -35.60
CA SER A 560 -7.05 -25.57 -34.20
C SER A 560 -6.70 -27.06 -34.16
N ALA A 561 -6.00 -27.52 -33.14
CA ALA A 561 -5.77 -28.95 -32.92
C ALA A 561 -7.08 -29.77 -33.03
N TYR A 562 -8.24 -29.13 -32.86
CA TYR A 562 -9.56 -29.65 -33.17
C TYR A 562 -9.85 -29.81 -34.69
N GLN A 563 -9.63 -28.78 -35.53
CA GLN A 563 -9.74 -28.93 -36.99
C GLN A 563 -8.79 -30.01 -37.51
N HIS A 564 -7.57 -30.07 -36.99
CA HIS A 564 -6.63 -31.14 -37.32
C HIS A 564 -7.07 -32.52 -36.80
N ARG A 565 -7.71 -32.63 -35.62
CA ARG A 565 -8.28 -33.91 -35.13
C ARG A 565 -9.55 -34.33 -35.86
N VAL A 566 -10.35 -33.38 -36.33
CA VAL A 566 -11.54 -33.64 -37.16
C VAL A 566 -11.10 -34.07 -38.55
N GLU A 567 -10.09 -33.41 -39.14
CA GLU A 567 -9.42 -33.83 -40.36
C GLU A 567 -8.77 -35.20 -40.17
N GLU A 568 -8.02 -35.43 -39.09
CA GLU A 568 -7.41 -36.73 -38.76
C GLU A 568 -8.47 -37.83 -38.63
N LYS A 569 -9.61 -37.57 -37.96
CA LYS A 569 -10.71 -38.53 -37.87
C LYS A 569 -11.35 -38.79 -39.23
N ASN A 570 -11.51 -37.76 -40.07
CA ASN A 570 -12.01 -37.90 -41.44
C ASN A 570 -11.01 -38.67 -42.34
N TYR A 571 -9.71 -38.49 -42.13
CA TYR A 571 -8.65 -39.22 -42.82
C TYR A 571 -8.54 -40.66 -42.32
N ARG A 572 -8.64 -40.94 -41.01
CA ARG A 572 -8.70 -42.30 -40.45
C ARG A 572 -9.94 -43.04 -40.95
N ASN A 573 -11.08 -42.37 -41.06
CA ASN A 573 -12.29 -42.95 -41.64
C ASN A 573 -12.15 -43.19 -43.15
N SER A 574 -11.48 -42.29 -43.88
CA SER A 574 -11.20 -42.48 -45.31
C SER A 574 -10.17 -43.59 -45.53
N LEU A 575 -9.16 -43.71 -44.68
CA LEU A 575 -8.17 -44.78 -44.66
C LEU A 575 -8.82 -46.12 -44.30
N ALA A 576 -9.74 -46.16 -43.33
CA ALA A 576 -10.50 -47.37 -43.01
C ALA A 576 -11.36 -47.81 -44.20
N LYS A 577 -12.07 -46.88 -44.87
CA LYS A 577 -12.83 -47.17 -46.09
C LYS A 577 -11.95 -47.60 -47.26
N GLN A 578 -10.76 -47.01 -47.40
CA GLN A 578 -9.81 -47.40 -48.45
C GLN A 578 -9.11 -48.72 -48.13
N ASN A 579 -8.81 -49.02 -46.87
CA ASN A 579 -8.29 -50.33 -46.43
C ASN A 579 -9.35 -51.42 -46.54
N GLU A 580 -10.62 -51.09 -46.33
CA GLU A 580 -11.76 -51.97 -46.60
C GLU A 580 -11.97 -52.18 -48.11
N ALA A 581 -11.85 -51.13 -48.93
CA ALA A 581 -11.85 -51.25 -50.38
C ALA A 581 -10.63 -52.04 -50.89
N HIS A 582 -9.47 -51.84 -50.28
CA HIS A 582 -8.24 -52.56 -50.58
C HIS A 582 -8.31 -54.01 -50.11
N SER A 583 -8.92 -54.32 -48.97
CA SER A 583 -9.14 -55.71 -48.53
C SER A 583 -10.17 -56.42 -49.42
N LEU A 584 -11.20 -55.71 -49.89
CA LEU A 584 -12.14 -56.20 -50.90
C LEU A 584 -11.48 -56.39 -52.26
N LEU A 585 -10.54 -55.52 -52.64
CA LEU A 585 -9.74 -55.66 -53.86
C LEU A 585 -8.71 -56.77 -53.73
N MET A 586 -8.10 -56.97 -52.57
CA MET A 586 -7.19 -58.07 -52.26
C MET A 586 -7.92 -59.41 -52.14
N ASP A 587 -9.18 -59.42 -51.68
CA ASP A 587 -10.04 -60.59 -51.73
C ASP A 587 -10.51 -60.87 -53.17
N LYS A 588 -10.73 -59.81 -53.97
CA LYS A 588 -10.93 -59.93 -55.42
C LYS A 588 -9.67 -60.32 -56.17
N GLU A 589 -8.47 -59.94 -55.74
CA GLU A 589 -7.16 -60.34 -56.29
C GLU A 589 -6.77 -61.74 -55.81
N LYS A 590 -7.17 -62.17 -54.61
CA LYS A 590 -7.11 -63.58 -54.23
C LYS A 590 -8.06 -64.39 -55.10
N LYS A 591 -9.31 -63.95 -55.26
CA LYS A 591 -10.27 -64.59 -56.16
C LYS A 591 -9.83 -64.53 -57.63
N GLN A 592 -9.19 -63.44 -58.07
CA GLN A 592 -8.65 -63.24 -59.43
C GLN A 592 -7.31 -63.92 -59.64
N SER A 593 -6.46 -64.11 -58.63
CA SER A 593 -5.24 -64.90 -58.73
C SER A 593 -5.56 -66.40 -58.65
N ILE A 594 -6.62 -66.77 -57.92
CA ILE A 594 -7.27 -68.08 -58.04
C ILE A 594 -7.85 -68.22 -59.45
N PHE A 595 -8.53 -67.20 -59.99
CA PHE A 595 -9.04 -67.19 -61.37
C PHE A 595 -7.95 -67.13 -62.43
N GLN A 596 -6.79 -66.50 -62.18
CA GLN A 596 -5.64 -66.46 -63.08
C GLN A 596 -4.89 -67.78 -63.01
N LYS A 597 -4.75 -68.41 -61.84
CA LYS A 597 -4.24 -69.77 -61.72
C LYS A 597 -5.18 -70.78 -62.37
N LEU A 598 -6.50 -70.59 -62.25
CA LEU A 598 -7.50 -71.36 -63.00
C LEU A 598 -7.48 -71.06 -64.49
N ALA A 599 -7.31 -69.81 -64.92
CA ALA A 599 -7.32 -69.43 -66.33
C ALA A 599 -6.00 -69.80 -67.03
N ILE A 600 -4.85 -69.70 -66.36
CA ILE A 600 -3.55 -70.23 -66.81
C ILE A 600 -3.59 -71.77 -66.79
N GLY A 601 -4.26 -72.37 -65.81
CA GLY A 601 -4.58 -73.80 -65.81
C GLY A 601 -5.46 -74.20 -66.99
N ILE A 602 -6.54 -73.47 -67.28
CA ILE A 602 -7.51 -73.77 -68.35
C ILE A 602 -6.94 -73.43 -69.73
N THR A 603 -6.11 -72.39 -69.88
CA THR A 603 -5.41 -72.08 -71.14
C THR A 603 -4.23 -73.00 -71.39
N GLY A 604 -3.51 -73.42 -70.35
CA GLY A 604 -2.49 -74.46 -70.45
C GLY A 604 -3.09 -75.84 -70.79
N ILE A 605 -4.23 -76.19 -70.17
CA ILE A 605 -4.95 -77.43 -70.45
C ILE A 605 -5.63 -77.37 -71.84
N SER A 606 -6.16 -76.22 -72.29
CA SER A 606 -6.77 -76.13 -73.62
C SER A 606 -5.73 -76.11 -74.76
N TRP A 607 -4.52 -75.57 -74.54
CA TRP A 607 -3.43 -75.65 -75.52
C TRP A 607 -2.81 -77.05 -75.60
N ILE A 608 -2.68 -77.78 -74.49
CA ILE A 608 -2.03 -79.09 -74.47
C ILE A 608 -3.01 -80.22 -74.82
N CYS A 609 -4.30 -80.13 -74.48
CA CYS A 609 -5.24 -81.25 -74.65
C CYS A 609 -6.09 -81.20 -75.93
N VAL A 610 -6.20 -80.08 -76.64
CA VAL A 610 -7.17 -79.94 -77.76
C VAL A 610 -6.52 -79.88 -79.14
N LEU A 611 -5.22 -79.60 -79.24
CA LEU A 611 -4.54 -79.46 -80.53
C LEU A 611 -4.20 -80.75 -81.31
N PRO A 612 -4.14 -81.97 -80.73
CA PRO A 612 -3.86 -83.17 -81.54
C PRO A 612 -5.09 -83.92 -82.09
N TRP A 613 -6.35 -83.59 -81.72
CA TRP A 613 -7.52 -84.46 -81.99
C TRP A 613 -8.78 -83.78 -82.59
N ILE A 614 -8.65 -82.76 -83.46
CA ILE A 614 -9.81 -82.16 -84.17
C ILE A 614 -9.62 -82.20 -85.71
N PRO A 615 -10.42 -83.01 -86.46
CA PRO A 615 -10.23 -83.22 -87.89
C PRO A 615 -11.11 -82.35 -88.83
N SER A 616 -11.73 -81.25 -88.38
CA SER A 616 -12.52 -80.39 -89.29
C SER A 616 -12.20 -78.89 -89.21
N THR A 617 -12.18 -78.25 -90.37
CA THR A 617 -11.72 -76.87 -90.65
C THR A 617 -12.55 -75.72 -90.05
N PRO A 618 -13.88 -75.79 -89.78
CA PRO A 618 -14.60 -74.63 -89.25
C PRO A 618 -14.36 -74.37 -87.75
N VAL A 619 -14.00 -75.39 -86.98
CA VAL A 619 -13.78 -75.26 -85.52
C VAL A 619 -12.47 -74.53 -85.20
N ARG A 620 -11.46 -74.62 -86.08
CA ARG A 620 -10.16 -73.94 -85.91
C ARG A 620 -10.26 -72.42 -86.01
N VAL A 621 -11.14 -71.92 -86.87
CA VAL A 621 -11.34 -70.47 -87.04
C VAL A 621 -12.03 -69.88 -85.80
N LEU A 622 -13.01 -70.59 -85.25
CA LEU A 622 -13.74 -70.16 -84.05
C LEU A 622 -12.85 -70.18 -82.80
N ALA A 623 -12.00 -71.19 -82.64
CA ALA A 623 -11.02 -71.26 -81.56
C ALA A 623 -9.95 -70.16 -81.67
N ALA A 624 -9.49 -69.84 -82.88
CA ALA A 624 -8.54 -68.74 -83.12
C ALA A 624 -9.15 -67.37 -82.79
N ILE A 625 -10.41 -67.12 -83.18
CA ILE A 625 -11.13 -65.87 -82.86
C ILE A 625 -11.30 -65.73 -81.34
N MET A 626 -11.70 -66.80 -80.65
CA MET A 626 -11.85 -66.78 -79.19
C MET A 626 -10.51 -66.58 -78.47
N GLY A 627 -9.42 -67.16 -78.99
CA GLY A 627 -8.07 -66.93 -78.48
C GLY A 627 -7.61 -65.49 -78.63
N VAL A 628 -7.87 -64.86 -79.77
CA VAL A 628 -7.55 -63.44 -80.01
C VAL A 628 -8.37 -62.53 -79.10
N ILE A 629 -9.67 -62.80 -78.90
CA ILE A 629 -10.52 -62.03 -77.98
C ILE A 629 -10.00 -62.13 -76.54
N ALA A 630 -9.59 -63.33 -76.10
CA ALA A 630 -9.02 -63.53 -74.77
C ALA A 630 -7.70 -62.77 -74.57
N ILE A 631 -6.82 -62.78 -75.58
CA ILE A 631 -5.55 -62.03 -75.55
C ILE A 631 -5.80 -60.52 -75.51
N VAL A 632 -6.76 -60.01 -76.29
CA VAL A 632 -7.12 -58.58 -76.29
C VAL A 632 -7.72 -58.15 -74.95
N GLN A 633 -8.55 -58.99 -74.32
CA GLN A 633 -9.07 -58.70 -72.98
C GLN A 633 -7.99 -58.74 -71.91
N ALA A 634 -7.05 -59.69 -71.97
CA ALA A 634 -5.90 -59.74 -71.07
C ALA A 634 -4.99 -58.51 -71.24
N PHE A 635 -4.78 -58.05 -72.48
CA PHE A 635 -3.97 -56.86 -72.76
C PHE A 635 -4.64 -55.57 -72.29
N LYS A 636 -5.97 -55.46 -72.44
CA LYS A 636 -6.75 -54.33 -71.87
C LYS A 636 -6.68 -54.30 -70.35
N ALA A 637 -6.79 -55.45 -69.69
CA ALA A 637 -6.65 -55.55 -68.23
C ALA A 637 -5.23 -55.21 -67.76
N TRP A 638 -4.20 -55.63 -68.51
CA TRP A 638 -2.80 -55.31 -68.22
C TRP A 638 -2.49 -53.82 -68.34
N ASN A 639 -2.99 -53.15 -69.39
CA ASN A 639 -2.82 -51.71 -69.55
C ASN A 639 -3.54 -50.92 -68.46
N ALA A 640 -4.75 -51.32 -68.07
CA ALA A 640 -5.44 -50.72 -66.93
C ALA A 640 -4.64 -50.88 -65.61
N LEU A 641 -4.00 -52.02 -65.38
CA LEU A 641 -3.12 -52.26 -64.24
C LEU A 641 -1.83 -51.44 -64.29
N LYS A 642 -1.30 -51.17 -65.48
CA LYS A 642 -0.09 -50.36 -65.69
C LYS A 642 -0.31 -48.89 -65.35
N ASP A 643 -1.52 -48.37 -65.59
CA ASP A 643 -1.90 -46.99 -65.26
C ASP A 643 -2.20 -46.79 -63.75
N ILE A 644 -2.62 -47.84 -63.03
CA ILE A 644 -2.93 -47.78 -61.59
C ILE A 644 -1.65 -47.84 -60.72
N ARG A 645 -0.60 -48.52 -61.20
CA ARG A 645 0.67 -48.70 -60.45
C ARG A 645 1.42 -47.40 -60.08
N PRO A 646 1.55 -46.38 -60.96
CA PRO A 646 2.15 -45.11 -60.59
C PRO A 646 1.27 -44.29 -59.63
N GLN A 647 -0.06 -44.41 -59.72
CA GLN A 647 -0.99 -43.76 -58.78
C GLN A 647 -0.86 -44.33 -57.36
N LEU A 648 -0.69 -45.65 -57.23
CA LEU A 648 -0.40 -46.33 -55.94
C LEU A 648 0.93 -45.86 -55.32
N LYS A 649 1.99 -45.71 -56.12
CA LYS A 649 3.27 -45.18 -55.61
C LYS A 649 3.18 -43.72 -55.17
N GLN A 650 2.39 -42.90 -55.86
CA GLN A 650 2.14 -41.52 -55.46
C GLN A 650 1.32 -41.45 -54.16
N SER A 651 0.32 -42.34 -53.98
CA SER A 651 -0.41 -42.42 -52.72
C SER A 651 0.47 -42.90 -51.56
N ASP A 652 1.37 -43.86 -51.77
CA ASP A 652 2.28 -44.35 -50.72
C ASP A 652 3.27 -43.25 -50.26
N LEU A 653 3.82 -42.49 -51.21
CA LEU A 653 4.66 -41.32 -50.91
C LEU A 653 3.90 -40.23 -50.15
N TYR A 654 2.64 -39.98 -50.54
CA TYR A 654 1.78 -39.02 -49.85
C TYR A 654 1.43 -39.48 -48.42
N ILE A 655 1.12 -40.78 -48.23
CA ILE A 655 0.87 -41.39 -46.93
C ILE A 655 2.12 -41.32 -46.03
N SER A 656 3.31 -41.61 -46.57
CA SER A 656 4.55 -41.52 -45.81
C SER A 656 4.88 -40.09 -45.38
N ASN A 657 4.64 -39.10 -46.25
CA ASN A 657 4.83 -37.69 -45.91
C ASN A 657 3.85 -37.24 -44.81
N LEU A 658 2.57 -37.63 -44.90
CA LEU A 658 1.59 -37.36 -43.86
C LEU A 658 1.94 -38.03 -42.53
N HIS A 659 2.45 -39.27 -42.54
CA HIS A 659 2.87 -39.95 -41.33
C HIS A 659 4.03 -39.22 -40.62
N ASN A 660 5.01 -38.73 -41.38
CA ASN A 660 6.11 -37.94 -40.83
C ASN A 660 5.64 -36.60 -40.25
N GLN A 661 4.66 -35.94 -40.88
CA GLN A 661 4.05 -34.71 -40.35
C GLN A 661 3.29 -34.97 -39.04
N ILE A 662 2.58 -36.10 -38.94
CA ILE A 662 1.90 -36.51 -37.70
C ILE A 662 2.92 -36.74 -36.58
N LEU A 663 4.01 -37.48 -36.85
CA LEU A 663 5.05 -37.73 -35.86
C LEU A 663 5.76 -36.45 -35.37
N ASP A 664 6.02 -35.49 -36.28
CA ASP A 664 6.58 -34.18 -35.90
C ASP A 664 5.62 -33.37 -35.02
N LEU A 665 4.32 -33.41 -35.31
CA LEU A 665 3.29 -32.75 -34.51
C LEU A 665 3.08 -33.42 -33.14
N GLU A 666 3.06 -34.75 -33.08
CA GLU A 666 3.01 -35.51 -31.82
C GLU A 666 4.22 -35.20 -30.93
N GLY A 667 5.42 -35.13 -31.52
CA GLY A 667 6.64 -34.70 -30.81
C GLY A 667 6.52 -33.29 -30.24
N LYS A 668 5.97 -32.33 -31.01
CA LYS A 668 5.72 -30.97 -30.53
C LYS A 668 4.70 -30.94 -29.38
N ILE A 669 3.60 -31.68 -29.48
CA ILE A 669 2.61 -31.78 -28.39
C ILE A 669 3.25 -32.35 -27.12
N GLU A 670 4.05 -33.40 -27.24
CA GLU A 670 4.73 -34.01 -26.09
C GLU A 670 5.72 -33.03 -25.43
N THR A 671 6.46 -32.24 -26.21
CA THR A 671 7.36 -31.21 -25.66
C THR A 671 6.61 -30.11 -24.91
N ILE A 672 5.44 -29.68 -25.41
CA ILE A 672 4.59 -28.68 -24.74
C ILE A 672 3.97 -29.26 -23.47
N ALA A 673 3.54 -30.53 -23.48
CA ALA A 673 3.02 -31.22 -22.30
C ALA A 673 4.09 -31.37 -21.21
N ARG A 674 5.33 -31.75 -21.57
CA ARG A 674 6.47 -31.82 -20.65
C ARG A 674 6.79 -30.44 -20.06
N ARG A 675 6.84 -29.40 -20.89
CA ARG A 675 7.07 -28.02 -20.44
C ARG A 675 5.97 -27.53 -19.48
N ALA A 676 4.71 -27.85 -19.74
CA ALA A 676 3.60 -27.48 -18.86
C ALA A 676 3.66 -28.22 -17.50
N ALA A 677 4.05 -29.50 -17.51
CA ALA A 677 4.27 -30.27 -16.27
C ALA A 677 5.45 -29.73 -15.45
N GLU A 678 6.54 -29.36 -16.11
CA GLU A 678 7.69 -28.73 -15.47
C GLU A 678 7.34 -27.37 -14.85
N LEU A 679 6.64 -26.50 -15.59
CA LEU A 679 6.16 -25.22 -15.08
C LEU A 679 5.20 -25.40 -13.89
N LYS A 680 4.32 -26.39 -13.94
CA LYS A 680 3.44 -26.74 -12.81
C LYS A 680 4.23 -27.09 -11.56
N ASN A 681 5.23 -27.97 -11.69
CA ASN A 681 6.03 -28.41 -10.55
C ASN A 681 6.86 -27.28 -9.96
N ARG A 682 7.46 -26.42 -10.80
CA ARG A 682 8.19 -25.22 -10.35
C ARG A 682 7.26 -24.24 -9.62
N LEU A 683 6.07 -24.00 -10.17
CA LEU A 683 5.07 -23.12 -9.54
C LEU A 683 4.60 -23.67 -8.19
N GLN A 684 4.32 -24.97 -8.09
CA GLN A 684 3.93 -25.61 -6.83
C GLN A 684 5.05 -25.51 -5.78
N ALA A 685 6.31 -25.73 -6.17
CA ALA A 685 7.45 -25.58 -5.28
C ALA A 685 7.61 -24.13 -4.79
N ALA A 686 7.50 -23.15 -5.68
CA ALA A 686 7.60 -21.73 -5.32
C ALA A 686 6.47 -21.29 -4.36
N ILE A 687 5.24 -21.75 -4.59
CA ILE A 687 4.08 -21.45 -3.73
C ILE A 687 4.28 -22.07 -2.34
N LEU A 688 4.76 -23.31 -2.26
CA LEU A 688 5.09 -23.95 -0.99
C LEU A 688 6.14 -23.16 -0.21
N THR A 689 7.23 -22.77 -0.87
CA THR A 689 8.30 -21.98 -0.26
C THR A 689 7.77 -20.63 0.23
N PHE A 690 6.92 -19.96 -0.56
CA PHE A 690 6.29 -18.70 -0.18
C PHE A 690 5.37 -18.85 1.04
N GLU A 691 4.49 -19.86 1.05
CA GLU A 691 3.55 -20.10 2.15
C GLU A 691 4.25 -20.55 3.44
N GLN A 692 5.32 -21.33 3.36
CA GLN A 692 6.03 -21.84 4.53
C GLN A 692 7.01 -20.81 5.13
N GLN A 693 7.71 -20.05 4.28
CA GLN A 693 8.82 -19.21 4.72
C GLN A 693 8.43 -17.73 4.78
N ALA A 694 7.78 -17.20 3.74
CA ALA A 694 7.43 -15.77 3.65
C ALA A 694 6.17 -15.43 4.45
N LEU A 695 5.14 -16.30 4.43
CA LEU A 695 3.88 -16.04 5.15
C LEU A 695 3.93 -16.33 6.66
N SER A 696 5.06 -16.80 7.19
CA SER A 696 5.23 -17.10 8.64
C SER A 696 5.26 -15.84 9.55
N MET A 697 5.20 -14.64 8.98
CA MET A 697 5.16 -13.35 9.68
C MET A 697 3.73 -12.98 10.12
N PHE A 698 3.41 -13.09 11.42
CA PHE A 698 2.01 -13.10 11.85
C PHE A 698 1.26 -11.74 11.95
N SER A 699 1.88 -10.55 11.82
CA SER A 699 1.05 -9.32 11.83
C SER A 699 1.66 -8.06 11.22
N VAL A 700 2.93 -7.74 11.47
CA VAL A 700 3.42 -6.38 11.20
C VAL A 700 4.03 -6.19 9.80
N ALA A 701 4.66 -7.21 9.23
CA ALA A 701 5.28 -7.14 7.91
C ALA A 701 4.38 -7.62 6.76
N MET A 702 3.09 -7.86 7.03
CA MET A 702 2.19 -8.41 6.03
C MET A 702 1.53 -7.30 5.20
N PRO A 703 1.62 -7.35 3.86
CA PRO A 703 0.98 -6.36 2.98
C PRO A 703 -0.50 -6.66 2.69
N PHE A 704 -1.02 -7.81 3.13
CA PHE A 704 -2.35 -8.30 2.77
C PHE A 704 -3.43 -7.89 3.80
N THR A 705 -4.67 -7.77 3.33
CA THR A 705 -5.77 -7.29 4.17
C THR A 705 -6.23 -8.33 5.17
N ALA A 706 -6.64 -7.89 6.37
CA ALA A 706 -7.28 -8.76 7.35
C ALA A 706 -8.70 -9.16 6.89
N LEU A 707 -9.14 -10.35 7.28
CA LEU A 707 -10.41 -10.97 6.88
C LEU A 707 -11.63 -10.05 7.06
N ARG A 708 -11.71 -9.32 8.18
CA ARG A 708 -12.85 -8.41 8.48
C ARG A 708 -12.94 -7.25 7.50
N SER A 709 -11.79 -6.65 7.17
CA SER A 709 -11.67 -5.52 6.26
C SER A 709 -11.67 -5.90 4.78
N ALA A 710 -11.53 -7.19 4.47
CA ALA A 710 -11.38 -7.67 3.11
C ALA A 710 -12.67 -7.46 2.31
N ARG A 711 -12.50 -6.96 1.09
CA ARG A 711 -13.54 -6.81 0.06
C ARG A 711 -13.39 -7.91 -0.98
N VAL A 712 -14.41 -8.07 -1.81
CA VAL A 712 -14.33 -8.97 -2.97
C VAL A 712 -13.13 -8.57 -3.83
N GLY A 713 -12.26 -9.53 -4.14
CA GLY A 713 -11.02 -9.34 -4.89
C GLY A 713 -9.77 -9.20 -4.04
N ASP A 714 -9.88 -8.90 -2.74
CA ASP A 714 -8.73 -8.74 -1.84
C ASP A 714 -8.08 -10.09 -1.51
N TRP A 715 -6.77 -10.07 -1.25
CA TRP A 715 -6.04 -11.22 -0.70
C TRP A 715 -6.02 -11.18 0.82
N VAL A 716 -6.27 -12.34 1.41
CA VAL A 716 -6.35 -12.55 2.85
C VAL A 716 -5.53 -13.78 3.20
N ILE A 717 -4.72 -13.67 4.25
CA ILE A 717 -4.02 -14.80 4.83
C ILE A 717 -4.92 -15.45 5.86
N VAL A 718 -5.02 -16.76 5.79
CA VAL A 718 -5.84 -17.54 6.68
C VAL A 718 -5.01 -18.65 7.29
N GLU A 719 -5.09 -18.76 8.61
CA GLU A 719 -4.66 -19.98 9.29
C GLU A 719 -5.82 -20.99 9.30
N LEU A 720 -5.66 -22.08 8.56
CA LEU A 720 -6.74 -23.06 8.32
C LEU A 720 -7.28 -23.68 9.60
N ASN A 721 -6.41 -23.88 10.61
CA ASN A 721 -6.79 -24.52 11.88
C ASN A 721 -7.52 -23.57 12.84
N SER A 722 -7.36 -22.25 12.71
CA SER A 722 -7.89 -21.28 13.67
C SER A 722 -9.05 -20.45 13.12
N ILE A 723 -9.26 -20.44 11.80
CA ILE A 723 -10.25 -19.60 11.14
C ILE A 723 -11.69 -19.91 11.52
N GLU A 724 -12.07 -21.17 11.70
CA GLU A 724 -13.44 -21.50 12.13
C GLU A 724 -13.72 -20.90 13.53
N SER A 725 -12.75 -20.98 14.45
CA SER A 725 -12.86 -20.40 15.78
C SER A 725 -12.84 -18.86 15.75
N TYR A 726 -12.02 -18.26 14.88
CA TYR A 726 -11.87 -16.82 14.76
C TYR A 726 -13.08 -16.19 14.07
N ALA A 727 -13.58 -16.82 13.01
CA ALA A 727 -14.77 -16.43 12.28
C ALA A 727 -16.00 -16.55 13.17
N ALA A 728 -16.13 -17.64 13.96
CA ALA A 728 -17.19 -17.78 14.96
C ALA A 728 -17.17 -16.66 16.02
N LYS A 729 -15.98 -16.31 16.55
CA LYS A 729 -15.83 -15.18 17.49
C LYS A 729 -16.20 -13.83 16.87
N MET A 730 -15.97 -13.67 15.57
CA MET A 730 -16.26 -12.44 14.83
C MET A 730 -17.69 -12.40 14.25
N GLY A 731 -18.48 -13.47 14.41
CA GLY A 731 -19.81 -13.60 13.81
C GLY A 731 -19.80 -13.71 12.28
N ILE A 732 -18.68 -14.16 11.70
CA ILE A 732 -18.45 -14.32 10.27
C ILE A 732 -18.51 -15.82 9.93
N TYR A 733 -19.16 -16.17 8.81
CA TYR A 733 -19.14 -17.50 8.24
C TYR A 733 -18.16 -17.54 7.07
N VAL A 734 -17.19 -18.44 7.10
CA VAL A 734 -16.17 -18.56 6.03
C VAL A 734 -16.36 -19.88 5.32
N THR A 735 -16.41 -19.86 3.99
CA THR A 735 -16.43 -21.07 3.16
C THR A 735 -15.23 -21.11 2.22
N PHE A 736 -14.59 -22.27 2.12
CA PHE A 736 -13.41 -22.49 1.30
C PHE A 736 -13.76 -23.22 0.01
N ARG A 737 -13.21 -22.74 -1.11
CA ARG A 737 -13.16 -23.49 -2.37
C ARG A 737 -11.71 -23.89 -2.61
N GLU A 738 -11.38 -25.11 -2.23
CA GLU A 738 -10.09 -25.74 -2.55
C GLU A 738 -10.18 -26.45 -3.90
N GLU A 739 -9.11 -26.34 -4.70
CA GLU A 739 -8.93 -27.06 -5.96
C GLU A 739 -7.67 -27.92 -5.83
N ASP A 740 -7.66 -29.12 -6.41
CA ASP A 740 -6.61 -30.17 -6.29
C ASP A 740 -5.19 -29.73 -6.73
N PHE A 741 -5.04 -28.49 -7.19
CA PHE A 741 -3.80 -27.94 -7.71
C PHE A 741 -2.74 -27.69 -6.62
N PHE A 742 -3.14 -27.48 -5.36
CA PHE A 742 -2.22 -27.06 -4.30
C PHE A 742 -1.94 -28.18 -3.29
N PRO A 743 -0.66 -28.45 -2.95
CA PRO A 743 -0.30 -29.35 -1.86
C PRO A 743 -0.86 -28.88 -0.51
N THR A 744 -1.25 -29.85 0.33
CA THR A 744 -1.81 -29.67 1.68
C THR A 744 -0.69 -29.49 2.71
N THR A 745 0.06 -28.39 2.67
CA THR A 745 1.17 -28.24 3.61
C THR A 745 1.47 -26.79 3.96
N SER A 746 0.60 -26.19 4.78
CA SER A 746 0.93 -25.12 5.73
C SER A 746 -0.26 -24.83 6.64
N ASN A 747 0.01 -24.41 7.89
CA ASN A 747 -1.06 -23.88 8.76
C ASN A 747 -1.61 -22.56 8.18
N LEU A 748 -0.81 -21.79 7.45
CA LEU A 748 -1.14 -20.50 6.84
C LEU A 748 -1.15 -20.58 5.31
N ALA A 749 -2.23 -20.15 4.68
CA ALA A 749 -2.33 -20.06 3.22
C ALA A 749 -2.93 -18.71 2.78
N LEU A 750 -2.58 -18.28 1.56
CA LEU A 750 -3.13 -17.08 0.94
C LEU A 750 -4.41 -17.42 0.17
N PHE A 751 -5.46 -16.65 0.40
CA PHE A 751 -6.74 -16.78 -0.27
C PHE A 751 -7.15 -15.47 -0.92
N ARG A 752 -7.96 -15.55 -1.96
CA ARG A 752 -8.67 -14.40 -2.53
C ARG A 752 -10.13 -14.44 -2.13
N VAL A 753 -10.68 -13.29 -1.74
CA VAL A 753 -12.11 -13.15 -1.45
C VAL A 753 -12.87 -13.16 -2.78
N TYR A 754 -13.60 -14.23 -3.05
CA TYR A 754 -14.40 -14.37 -4.27
C TYR A 754 -15.82 -13.80 -4.10
N GLN A 755 -16.41 -13.94 -2.91
CA GLN A 755 -17.75 -13.44 -2.62
C GLN A 755 -17.84 -12.99 -1.15
N LYS A 756 -18.53 -11.87 -0.91
CA LYS A 756 -18.86 -11.40 0.44
C LYS A 756 -20.33 -11.00 0.46
N SER A 757 -21.15 -11.68 1.28
CA SER A 757 -22.58 -11.43 1.42
C SER A 757 -22.96 -11.38 2.90
N GLY A 758 -23.14 -10.16 3.42
CA GLY A 758 -23.38 -9.95 4.85
C GLY A 758 -22.21 -10.49 5.69
N ASN A 759 -22.51 -11.49 6.52
CA ASN A 759 -21.53 -12.15 7.38
C ASN A 759 -20.84 -13.35 6.71
N GLU A 760 -21.20 -13.71 5.47
CA GLU A 760 -20.56 -14.81 4.75
C GLU A 760 -19.41 -14.30 3.87
N ILE A 761 -18.23 -14.91 3.98
CA ILE A 761 -17.05 -14.67 3.16
C ILE A 761 -16.63 -15.97 2.49
N LYS A 762 -16.63 -15.99 1.15
CA LYS A 762 -16.15 -17.13 0.36
C LYS A 762 -14.73 -16.88 -0.12
N LEU A 763 -13.84 -17.81 0.18
CA LEU A 763 -12.42 -17.73 -0.10
C LEU A 763 -12.00 -18.78 -1.13
N THR A 764 -11.14 -18.40 -2.08
CA THR A 764 -10.54 -19.31 -3.05
C THR A 764 -9.02 -19.26 -2.98
N ARG A 765 -8.38 -20.42 -2.85
CA ARG A 765 -6.91 -20.54 -2.86
C ARG A 765 -6.37 -20.44 -4.28
N ALA A 766 -7.06 -21.07 -5.24
CA ALA A 766 -6.73 -20.96 -6.66
C ALA A 766 -6.75 -19.51 -7.14
N GLY A 767 -7.81 -18.76 -6.82
CA GLY A 767 -7.91 -17.35 -7.22
C GLY A 767 -6.87 -16.43 -6.55
N ALA A 768 -6.16 -16.89 -5.51
CA ALA A 768 -5.07 -16.11 -4.90
C ALA A 768 -3.82 -16.06 -5.80
N TYR A 769 -3.48 -17.18 -6.44
CA TYR A 769 -2.25 -17.33 -7.22
C TYR A 769 -2.49 -17.33 -8.74
N LEU A 770 -3.63 -17.87 -9.18
CA LEU A 770 -4.02 -17.97 -10.59
C LEU A 770 -4.94 -16.78 -10.97
N PRO A 771 -4.54 -15.95 -11.95
CA PRO A 771 -5.31 -14.77 -12.40
C PRO A 771 -6.63 -15.05 -13.13
#